data_AF-A0A833EEC8-F1
#
_entry.id   AF-A0A833EEC8-F1
#
_cell.length_a   1.000
_cell.length_b   1.000
_cell.length_c   1.000
_cell.angle_alpha   90.00
_cell.angle_beta   90.00
_cell.angle_gamma   90.00
#
_symmetry.space_group_name_H-M   'P 1'
#
loop_
_entity.id
_entity.type
_entity.pdbx_description
1 polymer ?
#
loop_
_entity_poly.entity_id
_entity_poly.type
_entity_poly.pdbx_seq_one_letter_code
_entity_poly.pdbx_strand_id
1 'polypeptide(L)'
;MPSICGGQISRLPSLTGTDARELDEYLPPLPTREQAVRQVEEVLGEIVASKDPVILLLVAEWGEGKTSIFHTVIEPWLCEKGWFAAQITTSMLLEHLSYVERRLVDRSPAHRLMAAMLSAINEKYGIGVRLNTHSTAKEYIVESLSSIYSRYRGLVIFVDEFEDIVMIGKNGKIVEIVAGILGLLNGDVSEISAFCLQSNSTVCYAGKFHAILALTPPAYSKLMAFRDFSTIAARLKRRVRTVRVKHLTRRESILFVHAIAKYSLGEDGIRGLLLDPRYVNALVSSGMGNMGAIVSAYRYLAGYAIKLGETVCRGKSKLLEPDEIISALSTLKLSIGGAEIPAINYELYSRLIETSKARAKLAGIDPHLAEKLVQELVVAGYAIDEEVAAKLGVEKRSVEALVEEFNIMAEQGWIRSELGARKLVYRVRVAKDIEKALYIARQIAPEISKVLPHPAHDSGLDEHPLLQIVDSLIFADSTGAPVLLVPKQPDLVDLIRDVSPVELSEVEAERVATIVADKLFGVLKCEGEALLLSPRVLRAIYVSPELQYLDFIRDRIERFNINRRTYIHARSAHLAIALASLIAYGAQVEESIVQGENTIRLRLTLDLPSKPQVRILLIASMGSITLGEVERIESQIATAVLSKWHPHAVIIVYYGTIEVDARRKLDEIEKKYFTKLVTIAIPTMVARTQLLALGLKILEASGTMEEAASNAIRLVGDQELAEKLGFDYYRLTNTLSELQKQIAPVQRLISALEEGIEGVSLVLEDPKLAFDIEKPTELAGALRYYLVVPAPKASPKQALATAHEYVMRYHIFRHAGEGRGILSPDIDRKEVVTLERYTNLLA
;
A
#
# COMPACT_ATOMS: atom_id res chain seq x y z
N MET A 1 13.62 41.02 -22.30
CA MET A 1 12.85 40.30 -21.27
C MET A 1 11.81 39.46 -21.99
N PRO A 2 11.70 38.15 -21.71
CA PRO A 2 10.59 37.37 -22.24
C PRO A 2 9.26 37.98 -21.78
N SER A 3 8.24 37.86 -22.61
CA SER A 3 6.88 38.28 -22.25
C SER A 3 6.46 37.52 -20.98
N ILE A 4 6.22 38.23 -19.89
CA ILE A 4 5.67 37.67 -18.64
C ILE A 4 4.20 37.26 -18.78
N CYS A 5 3.58 37.59 -19.92
CA CYS A 5 2.21 37.26 -20.25
C CYS A 5 2.17 36.00 -21.12
N GLY A 6 1.35 35.05 -20.68
CA GLY A 6 1.07 33.78 -21.34
C GLY A 6 -0.12 33.84 -22.29
N GLY A 7 -0.76 32.69 -22.48
CA GLY A 7 -1.85 32.48 -23.41
C GLY A 7 -3.21 32.95 -22.87
N GLN A 8 -4.20 33.03 -23.75
CA GLN A 8 -5.58 33.26 -23.34
C GLN A 8 -6.25 31.91 -23.06
N ILE A 9 -6.67 31.69 -21.81
CA ILE A 9 -7.38 30.45 -21.43
C ILE A 9 -8.80 30.53 -22.00
N SER A 10 -9.09 29.66 -22.97
CA SER A 10 -10.38 29.62 -23.66
C SER A 10 -11.43 28.80 -22.92
N ARG A 11 -10.99 27.69 -22.30
CA ARG A 11 -11.83 26.76 -21.54
C ARG A 11 -10.99 26.01 -20.51
N LEU A 12 -11.64 25.45 -19.49
CA LEU A 12 -10.99 24.60 -18.49
C LEU A 12 -11.66 23.22 -18.45
N PRO A 13 -10.88 22.12 -18.36
CA PRO A 13 -11.40 20.74 -18.36
C PRO A 13 -12.37 20.48 -17.21
N SER A 14 -13.47 19.75 -17.42
CA SER A 14 -14.44 19.46 -16.35
C SER A 14 -13.84 18.60 -15.25
N LEU A 15 -14.21 18.89 -13.99
CA LEU A 15 -13.85 18.03 -12.85
C LEU A 15 -14.63 16.71 -12.84
N THR A 16 -15.83 16.70 -13.42
CA THR A 16 -16.73 15.53 -13.47
C THR A 16 -16.60 14.75 -14.78
N GLY A 17 -15.67 15.15 -15.66
CA GLY A 17 -15.42 14.48 -16.93
C GLY A 17 -16.53 14.63 -17.98
N THR A 18 -17.43 15.62 -17.82
CA THR A 18 -18.51 15.89 -18.79
C THR A 18 -18.01 16.25 -20.18
N ASP A 19 -16.79 16.80 -20.28
CA ASP A 19 -16.11 17.13 -21.53
C ASP A 19 -15.08 16.08 -21.93
N ALA A 20 -15.12 14.87 -21.34
CA ALA A 20 -14.15 13.82 -21.61
C ALA A 20 -14.05 13.47 -23.10
N ARG A 21 -15.17 13.50 -23.84
CA ARG A 21 -15.18 13.27 -25.30
C ARG A 21 -14.38 14.33 -26.07
N GLU A 22 -14.53 15.61 -25.72
CA GLU A 22 -13.79 16.69 -26.37
C GLU A 22 -12.32 16.68 -25.98
N LEU A 23 -12.01 16.33 -24.73
CA LEU A 23 -10.63 16.18 -24.26
C LEU A 23 -9.92 15.01 -24.96
N ASP A 24 -10.65 13.93 -25.26
CA ASP A 24 -10.13 12.73 -25.94
C ASP A 24 -9.52 13.05 -27.31
N GLU A 25 -10.03 14.07 -28.01
CA GLU A 25 -9.48 14.54 -29.29
C GLU A 25 -8.04 15.08 -29.18
N TYR A 26 -7.65 15.51 -27.97
CA TYR A 26 -6.30 16.03 -27.68
C TYR A 26 -5.41 14.98 -27.02
N LEU A 27 -5.98 13.86 -26.57
CA LEU A 27 -5.26 12.85 -25.81
C LEU A 27 -4.39 12.00 -26.74
N PRO A 28 -3.07 11.90 -26.47
CA PRO A 28 -2.27 10.87 -27.11
C PRO A 28 -2.69 9.49 -26.57
N PRO A 29 -2.36 8.41 -27.29
CA PRO A 29 -2.55 7.05 -26.79
C PRO A 29 -1.85 6.89 -25.43
N LEU A 30 -2.63 6.58 -24.39
CA LEU A 30 -2.15 6.29 -23.03
C LEU A 30 -2.20 4.77 -22.83
N PRO A 31 -1.05 4.05 -22.83
CA PRO A 31 -1.01 2.60 -22.77
C PRO A 31 -1.86 1.95 -21.66
N THR A 32 -1.88 2.53 -20.46
CA THR A 32 -2.68 2.02 -19.32
C THR A 32 -4.18 2.16 -19.57
N ARG A 33 -4.61 3.22 -20.27
CA ARG A 33 -6.00 3.43 -20.67
C ARG A 33 -6.38 2.56 -21.85
N GLU A 34 -5.53 2.43 -22.86
CA GLU A 34 -5.77 1.52 -23.98
C GLU A 34 -5.97 0.08 -23.53
N GLN A 35 -5.16 -0.39 -22.58
CA GLN A 35 -5.32 -1.74 -22.03
C GLN A 35 -6.68 -1.92 -21.37
N ALA A 36 -7.11 -0.96 -20.54
CA ALA A 36 -8.43 -0.99 -19.91
C ALA A 36 -9.55 -0.94 -20.94
N VAL A 37 -9.43 -0.09 -21.97
CA VAL A 37 -10.40 0.01 -23.07
C VAL A 37 -10.53 -1.31 -23.83
N ARG A 38 -9.41 -1.94 -24.22
CA ARG A 38 -9.44 -3.24 -24.90
C ARG A 38 -10.12 -4.31 -24.05
N GLN A 39 -9.82 -4.36 -22.75
CA GLN A 39 -10.49 -5.30 -21.84
C GLN A 39 -11.99 -5.02 -21.71
N VAL A 40 -12.39 -3.75 -21.69
CA VAL A 40 -13.82 -3.38 -21.72
C VAL A 40 -14.46 -3.85 -23.02
N GLU A 41 -13.85 -3.59 -24.18
CA GLU A 41 -14.36 -4.00 -25.49
C GLU A 41 -14.50 -5.52 -25.62
N GLU A 42 -13.52 -6.29 -25.13
CA GLU A 42 -13.59 -7.75 -25.06
C GLU A 42 -14.82 -8.21 -24.25
N VAL A 43 -15.04 -7.62 -23.07
CA VAL A 43 -16.20 -7.91 -22.22
C VAL A 43 -17.51 -7.46 -22.87
N LEU A 44 -17.53 -6.33 -23.57
CA LEU A 44 -18.71 -5.88 -24.32
C LEU A 44 -19.05 -6.86 -25.45
N GLY A 45 -18.05 -7.42 -26.12
CA GLY A 45 -18.21 -8.51 -27.08
C GLY A 45 -18.88 -9.74 -26.44
N GLU A 46 -18.43 -10.15 -25.26
CA GLU A 46 -19.04 -11.24 -24.50
C GLU A 46 -20.49 -10.91 -24.06
N ILE A 47 -20.75 -9.68 -23.63
CA ILE A 47 -22.08 -9.20 -23.23
C ILE A 47 -23.07 -9.39 -24.37
N VAL A 48 -22.73 -8.95 -25.58
CA VAL A 48 -23.63 -9.06 -26.75
C VAL A 48 -23.85 -10.50 -27.19
N ALA A 49 -22.92 -11.41 -26.89
CA ALA A 49 -22.99 -12.83 -27.24
C ALA A 49 -23.64 -13.71 -26.15
N SER A 50 -23.72 -13.23 -24.91
CA SER A 50 -24.21 -14.02 -23.78
C SER A 50 -25.72 -14.18 -23.79
N LYS A 51 -26.20 -15.36 -23.35
CA LYS A 51 -27.63 -15.64 -23.12
C LYS A 51 -28.07 -15.42 -21.67
N ASP A 52 -27.11 -15.31 -20.76
CA ASP A 52 -27.35 -15.01 -19.35
C ASP A 52 -26.86 -13.59 -19.02
N PRO A 53 -27.39 -12.97 -17.96
CA PRO A 53 -26.87 -11.71 -17.46
C PRO A 53 -25.37 -11.79 -17.16
N VAL A 54 -24.65 -10.79 -17.63
CA VAL A 54 -23.21 -10.58 -17.37
C VAL A 54 -23.08 -9.29 -16.57
N ILE A 55 -22.23 -9.33 -15.56
CA ILE A 55 -21.90 -8.19 -14.72
C ILE A 55 -20.43 -7.86 -14.89
N LEU A 56 -20.15 -6.64 -15.35
CA LEU A 56 -18.80 -6.10 -15.40
C LEU A 56 -18.56 -5.23 -14.14
N LEU A 57 -17.56 -5.58 -13.35
CA LEU A 57 -17.03 -4.78 -12.25
C LEU A 57 -15.92 -3.89 -12.82
N LEU A 58 -16.20 -2.60 -12.98
CA LEU A 58 -15.21 -1.61 -13.41
C LEU A 58 -14.58 -0.98 -12.16
N VAL A 59 -13.37 -1.42 -11.82
CA VAL A 59 -12.70 -1.07 -10.56
C VAL A 59 -11.64 -0.03 -10.80
N ALA A 60 -11.78 1.14 -10.18
CA ALA A 60 -10.79 2.21 -10.23
C ALA A 60 -10.91 3.16 -9.03
N GLU A 61 -9.81 3.82 -8.67
CA GLU A 61 -9.86 4.89 -7.69
C GLU A 61 -10.75 6.07 -8.13
N TRP A 62 -11.07 6.95 -7.19
CA TRP A 62 -11.81 8.18 -7.46
C TRP A 62 -11.05 9.05 -8.46
N GLY A 63 -11.71 9.59 -9.48
CA GLY A 63 -11.06 10.47 -10.46
C GLY A 63 -10.18 9.77 -11.51
N GLU A 64 -10.20 8.43 -11.60
CA GLU A 64 -9.43 7.68 -12.63
C GLU A 64 -10.11 7.57 -13.99
N GLY A 65 -11.36 8.03 -14.11
CA GLY A 65 -12.09 8.05 -15.39
C GLY A 65 -13.07 6.88 -15.61
N LYS A 66 -13.65 6.29 -14.56
CA LYS A 66 -14.71 5.27 -14.68
C LYS A 66 -15.90 5.78 -15.51
N THR A 67 -16.42 6.95 -15.14
CA THR A 67 -17.52 7.63 -15.84
C THR A 67 -17.10 8.09 -17.24
N SER A 68 -15.84 8.52 -17.42
CA SER A 68 -15.30 8.86 -18.74
C SER A 68 -15.32 7.66 -19.68
N ILE A 69 -14.83 6.49 -19.25
CA ILE A 69 -14.86 5.23 -20.04
C ILE A 69 -16.29 4.87 -20.43
N PHE A 70 -17.26 5.09 -19.53
CA PHE A 70 -18.67 4.87 -19.87
C PHE A 70 -19.11 5.75 -21.05
N HIS A 71 -18.86 7.06 -21.00
CA HIS A 71 -19.31 7.99 -22.03
C HIS A 71 -18.48 7.94 -23.32
N THR A 72 -17.18 7.66 -23.27
CA THR A 72 -16.31 7.69 -24.45
C THR A 72 -16.24 6.35 -25.18
N VAL A 73 -16.41 5.23 -24.45
CA VAL A 73 -16.24 3.87 -25.02
C VAL A 73 -17.53 3.06 -24.93
N ILE A 74 -18.04 2.82 -23.72
CA ILE A 74 -19.10 1.83 -23.51
C ILE A 74 -20.41 2.25 -24.19
N GLU A 75 -20.88 3.46 -23.93
CA GLU A 75 -22.13 3.97 -24.48
C GLU A 75 -22.10 4.04 -26.02
N PRO A 76 -21.08 4.67 -26.67
CA PRO A 76 -20.98 4.67 -28.13
C PRO A 76 -20.97 3.28 -28.75
N TRP A 77 -20.16 2.36 -28.19
CA TRP A 77 -20.02 1.00 -28.71
C TRP A 77 -21.34 0.21 -28.65
N LEU A 78 -22.11 0.37 -27.57
CA LEU A 78 -23.41 -0.27 -27.39
C LEU A 78 -24.47 0.34 -28.32
N CYS A 79 -24.52 1.68 -28.39
CA CYS A 79 -25.47 2.41 -29.23
C CYS A 79 -25.30 2.07 -30.73
N GLU A 80 -24.06 1.93 -31.22
CA GLU A 80 -23.76 1.51 -32.59
C GLU A 80 -24.37 0.14 -32.92
N LYS A 81 -24.47 -0.75 -31.93
CA LYS A 81 -25.07 -2.09 -32.08
C LYS A 81 -26.57 -2.13 -31.79
N GLY A 82 -27.21 -0.97 -31.62
CA GLY A 82 -28.63 -0.82 -31.32
C GLY A 82 -29.01 -1.19 -29.89
N TRP A 83 -28.05 -1.22 -28.97
CA TRP A 83 -28.30 -1.43 -27.54
C TRP A 83 -28.54 -0.10 -26.82
N PHE A 84 -29.32 -0.13 -25.75
CA PHE A 84 -29.49 1.01 -24.87
C PHE A 84 -28.54 0.91 -23.68
N ALA A 85 -27.68 1.91 -23.52
CA ALA A 85 -26.80 2.07 -22.37
C ALA A 85 -27.40 3.12 -21.42
N ALA A 86 -27.82 2.69 -20.22
CA ALA A 86 -28.40 3.57 -19.23
C ALA A 86 -27.44 3.75 -18.06
N GLN A 87 -27.15 5.00 -17.67
CA GLN A 87 -26.40 5.32 -16.47
C GLN A 87 -27.36 5.73 -15.35
N ILE A 88 -27.23 5.12 -14.19
CA ILE A 88 -27.92 5.54 -12.95
C ILE A 88 -26.88 5.68 -11.83
N THR A 89 -27.14 6.53 -10.84
CA THR A 89 -26.29 6.60 -9.64
C THR A 89 -26.79 5.62 -8.59
N THR A 90 -25.89 5.24 -7.70
CA THR A 90 -26.21 4.36 -6.59
C THR A 90 -27.25 4.94 -5.63
N SER A 91 -27.17 6.23 -5.36
CA SER A 91 -28.18 6.94 -4.56
C SER A 91 -29.58 6.82 -5.16
N MET A 92 -29.71 7.00 -6.48
CA MET A 92 -30.98 6.81 -7.19
C MET A 92 -31.47 5.37 -7.09
N LEU A 93 -30.60 4.38 -7.29
CA LEU A 93 -30.95 2.97 -7.14
C LEU A 93 -31.51 2.66 -5.74
N LEU A 94 -30.89 3.19 -4.68
CA LEU A 94 -31.30 2.97 -3.30
C LEU A 94 -32.64 3.62 -2.95
N GLU A 95 -32.93 4.79 -3.51
CA GLU A 95 -34.22 5.45 -3.38
C GLU A 95 -35.32 4.61 -4.04
N HIS A 96 -35.09 4.17 -5.28
CA HIS A 96 -36.03 3.34 -6.02
C HIS A 96 -36.21 1.96 -5.41
N LEU A 97 -35.18 1.38 -4.79
CA LEU A 97 -35.29 0.11 -4.08
C LEU A 97 -36.28 0.24 -2.90
N SER A 98 -36.13 1.28 -2.08
CA SER A 98 -37.09 1.56 -1.00
C SER A 98 -38.47 2.00 -1.49
N TYR A 99 -38.55 2.56 -2.69
CA TYR A 99 -39.84 2.86 -3.33
C TYR A 99 -40.57 1.58 -3.75
N VAL A 100 -39.84 0.63 -4.37
CA VAL A 100 -40.34 -0.68 -4.78
C VAL A 100 -40.76 -1.53 -3.58
N GLU A 101 -39.94 -1.60 -2.53
CA GLU A 101 -40.24 -2.33 -1.28
C GLU A 101 -41.58 -1.91 -0.65
N ARG A 102 -41.93 -0.63 -0.75
CA ARG A 102 -43.16 -0.07 -0.16
C ARG A 102 -44.40 -0.30 -1.02
N ARG A 103 -44.24 -0.46 -2.33
CA ARG A 103 -45.35 -0.47 -3.31
C ARG A 103 -45.67 -1.86 -3.86
N LEU A 104 -44.65 -2.68 -4.09
CA LEU A 104 -44.81 -3.96 -4.75
C LEU A 104 -44.81 -5.10 -3.73
N VAL A 105 -45.74 -6.04 -3.89
CA VAL A 105 -45.82 -7.24 -3.06
C VAL A 105 -44.88 -8.30 -3.65
N ASP A 106 -43.56 -8.14 -3.47
CA ASP A 106 -42.56 -9.13 -3.90
C ASP A 106 -41.56 -9.45 -2.79
N ARG A 107 -41.27 -10.74 -2.63
CA ARG A 107 -40.30 -11.26 -1.63
C ARG A 107 -38.92 -11.52 -2.23
N SER A 108 -38.78 -11.60 -3.55
CA SER A 108 -37.53 -11.89 -4.24
C SER A 108 -36.62 -10.65 -4.30
N PRO A 109 -35.41 -10.68 -3.69
CA PRO A 109 -34.45 -9.59 -3.81
C PRO A 109 -34.07 -9.29 -5.26
N ALA A 110 -34.02 -10.30 -6.13
CA ALA A 110 -33.67 -10.14 -7.54
C ALA A 110 -34.73 -9.35 -8.32
N HIS A 111 -36.01 -9.67 -8.12
CA HIS A 111 -37.12 -8.93 -8.73
C HIS A 111 -37.20 -7.50 -8.21
N ARG A 112 -37.01 -7.29 -6.88
CA ARG A 112 -37.00 -5.93 -6.31
C ARG A 112 -35.86 -5.09 -6.86
N LEU A 113 -34.65 -5.65 -6.95
CA LEU A 113 -33.50 -4.95 -7.51
C LEU A 113 -33.71 -4.59 -8.98
N MET A 114 -34.20 -5.54 -9.80
CA MET A 114 -34.48 -5.30 -11.22
C MET A 114 -35.56 -4.23 -11.41
N ALA A 115 -36.67 -4.30 -10.66
CA ALA A 115 -37.72 -3.30 -10.70
C ALA A 115 -37.20 -1.91 -10.27
N ALA A 116 -36.34 -1.85 -9.26
CA ALA A 116 -35.73 -0.59 -8.83
C ALA A 116 -34.84 0.02 -9.92
N MET A 117 -34.02 -0.79 -10.60
CA MET A 117 -33.20 -0.34 -11.73
C MET A 117 -34.05 0.19 -12.90
N LEU A 118 -35.11 -0.52 -13.28
CA LEU A 118 -36.00 -0.10 -14.37
C LEU A 118 -36.80 1.16 -14.01
N SER A 119 -37.22 1.30 -12.76
CA SER A 119 -37.90 2.49 -12.25
C SER A 119 -36.98 3.72 -12.29
N ALA A 120 -35.71 3.56 -11.88
CA ALA A 120 -34.69 4.61 -11.99
C ALA A 120 -34.43 5.02 -13.45
N ILE A 121 -34.38 4.05 -14.38
CA ILE A 121 -34.24 4.34 -15.82
C ILE A 121 -35.43 5.15 -16.33
N ASN A 122 -36.65 4.74 -15.99
CA ASN A 122 -37.84 5.43 -16.44
C ASN A 122 -37.91 6.87 -15.91
N GLU A 123 -37.53 7.12 -14.65
CA GLU A 123 -37.45 8.48 -14.11
C GLU A 123 -36.41 9.33 -14.87
N LYS A 124 -35.20 8.81 -15.08
CA LYS A 124 -34.10 9.58 -15.67
C LYS A 124 -34.25 9.80 -17.18
N TYR A 125 -34.72 8.79 -17.91
CA TYR A 125 -34.74 8.78 -19.38
C TYR A 125 -36.15 8.83 -19.98
N GLY A 126 -37.21 8.65 -19.19
CA GLY A 126 -38.59 8.55 -19.70
C GLY A 126 -38.84 7.30 -20.54
N ILE A 127 -38.01 6.26 -20.38
CA ILE A 127 -38.10 5.00 -21.12
C ILE A 127 -38.52 3.89 -20.16
N GLY A 128 -39.60 3.17 -20.51
CA GLY A 128 -40.18 2.12 -19.68
C GLY A 128 -41.63 2.42 -19.31
N VAL A 129 -42.09 1.86 -18.20
CA VAL A 129 -43.44 2.12 -17.66
C VAL A 129 -43.33 2.70 -16.25
N ARG A 130 -44.32 3.49 -15.83
CA ARG A 130 -44.39 4.04 -14.47
C ARG A 130 -44.76 2.93 -13.48
N LEU A 131 -44.04 2.82 -12.36
CA LEU A 131 -44.29 1.78 -11.35
C LEU A 131 -45.71 1.79 -10.76
N ASN A 132 -46.38 2.94 -10.77
CA ASN A 132 -47.64 3.17 -10.06
C ASN A 132 -48.83 2.40 -10.64
N THR A 133 -48.67 1.72 -11.77
CA THR A 133 -49.72 0.98 -12.46
C THR A 133 -49.71 -0.52 -12.16
N HIS A 134 -48.82 -1.00 -11.29
CA HIS A 134 -48.56 -2.43 -11.09
C HIS A 134 -48.64 -2.86 -9.63
N SER A 135 -49.18 -4.06 -9.40
CA SER A 135 -49.27 -4.69 -8.08
C SER A 135 -48.07 -5.61 -7.76
N THR A 136 -47.40 -6.15 -8.78
CA THR A 136 -46.28 -7.09 -8.62
C THR A 136 -45.03 -6.63 -9.38
N ALA A 137 -43.84 -6.99 -8.87
CA ALA A 137 -42.58 -6.61 -9.53
C ALA A 137 -42.41 -7.33 -10.88
N LYS A 138 -42.87 -8.59 -10.98
CA LYS A 138 -42.82 -9.38 -12.22
C LYS A 138 -43.56 -8.71 -13.38
N GLU A 139 -44.82 -8.31 -13.16
CA GLU A 139 -45.63 -7.61 -14.18
C GLU A 139 -44.94 -6.32 -14.63
N TYR A 140 -44.46 -5.54 -13.66
CA TYR A 140 -43.75 -4.29 -13.92
C TYR A 140 -42.47 -4.50 -14.75
N ILE A 141 -41.67 -5.51 -14.41
CA ILE A 141 -40.44 -5.86 -15.12
C ILE A 141 -40.77 -6.24 -16.56
N VAL A 142 -41.75 -7.14 -16.77
CA VAL A 142 -42.12 -7.61 -18.12
C VAL A 142 -42.56 -6.46 -19.01
N GLU A 143 -43.42 -5.56 -18.52
CA GLU A 143 -43.93 -4.45 -19.32
C GLU A 143 -42.86 -3.39 -19.58
N SER A 144 -42.04 -3.08 -18.58
CA SER A 144 -40.92 -2.14 -18.72
C SER A 144 -39.87 -2.66 -19.71
N LEU A 145 -39.50 -3.95 -19.63
CA LEU A 145 -38.59 -4.59 -20.57
C LEU A 145 -39.18 -4.66 -21.98
N SER A 146 -40.47 -4.99 -22.11
CA SER A 146 -41.16 -4.99 -23.42
C SER A 146 -41.10 -3.61 -24.07
N SER A 147 -41.36 -2.54 -23.30
CA SER A 147 -41.27 -1.16 -23.75
C SER A 147 -39.85 -0.82 -24.25
N ILE A 148 -38.82 -1.18 -23.49
CA ILE A 148 -37.42 -0.94 -23.87
C ILE A 148 -37.04 -1.75 -25.12
N TYR A 149 -37.32 -3.06 -25.14
CA TYR A 149 -36.93 -3.95 -26.22
C TYR A 149 -37.75 -3.80 -27.50
N SER A 150 -38.86 -3.07 -27.47
CA SER A 150 -39.57 -2.64 -28.68
C SER A 150 -38.74 -1.67 -29.53
N ARG A 151 -37.77 -0.97 -28.92
CA ARG A 151 -36.92 0.04 -29.56
C ARG A 151 -35.46 -0.36 -29.66
N TYR A 152 -34.98 -1.20 -28.73
CA TYR A 152 -33.57 -1.53 -28.59
C TYR A 152 -33.34 -3.04 -28.58
N ARG A 153 -32.16 -3.47 -29.06
CA ARG A 153 -31.77 -4.88 -29.10
C ARG A 153 -31.58 -5.47 -27.70
N GLY A 154 -31.11 -4.65 -26.76
CA GLY A 154 -30.83 -5.03 -25.38
C GLY A 154 -30.57 -3.80 -24.51
N LEU A 155 -30.36 -4.04 -23.22
CA LEU A 155 -30.18 -3.05 -22.16
C LEU A 155 -28.91 -3.37 -21.37
N VAL A 156 -28.05 -2.36 -21.21
CA VAL A 156 -26.93 -2.39 -20.26
C VAL A 156 -27.11 -1.25 -19.26
N ILE A 157 -27.10 -1.58 -17.98
CA ILE A 157 -27.20 -0.58 -16.91
C ILE A 157 -25.83 -0.35 -16.29
N PHE A 158 -25.31 0.85 -16.42
CA PHE A 158 -24.14 1.33 -15.70
C PHE A 158 -24.57 1.98 -14.39
N VAL A 159 -24.16 1.39 -13.27
CA VAL A 159 -24.41 1.93 -11.93
C VAL A 159 -23.15 2.63 -11.45
N ASP A 160 -23.20 3.96 -11.44
CA ASP A 160 -22.10 4.81 -11.01
C ASP A 160 -22.05 4.92 -9.47
N GLU A 161 -20.87 5.22 -8.94
CA GLU A 161 -20.63 5.40 -7.50
C GLU A 161 -21.11 4.21 -6.64
N PHE A 162 -20.95 2.96 -7.12
CA PHE A 162 -21.42 1.76 -6.40
C PHE A 162 -20.74 1.57 -5.04
N GLU A 163 -19.59 2.20 -4.83
CA GLU A 163 -18.94 2.31 -3.53
C GLU A 163 -19.83 2.92 -2.43
N ASP A 164 -20.83 3.74 -2.76
CA ASP A 164 -21.73 4.34 -1.78
C ASP A 164 -22.59 3.29 -1.05
N ILE A 165 -22.99 2.22 -1.73
CA ILE A 165 -23.69 1.08 -1.10
C ILE A 165 -22.84 0.53 0.04
N VAL A 166 -21.52 0.46 -0.17
CA VAL A 166 -20.57 -0.11 0.78
C VAL A 166 -20.35 0.83 1.98
N MET A 167 -20.54 2.15 1.82
CA MET A 167 -20.33 3.16 2.86
C MET A 167 -21.57 3.41 3.74
N ILE A 168 -22.77 3.14 3.23
CA ILE A 168 -24.02 3.32 3.99
C ILE A 168 -24.12 2.18 5.03
N GLY A 169 -23.83 2.49 6.29
CA GLY A 169 -23.75 1.57 7.44
C GLY A 169 -25.04 0.82 7.85
N LYS A 170 -26.00 0.62 6.93
CA LYS A 170 -27.17 -0.26 7.14
C LYS A 170 -26.93 -1.58 6.42
N ASN A 171 -26.31 -2.52 7.12
CA ASN A 171 -25.97 -3.86 6.62
C ASN A 171 -27.14 -4.56 5.88
N GLY A 172 -28.39 -4.31 6.27
CA GLY A 172 -29.58 -4.88 5.61
C GLY A 172 -29.73 -4.55 4.12
N LYS A 173 -29.51 -3.29 3.71
CA LYS A 173 -29.67 -2.88 2.30
C LYS A 173 -28.55 -3.42 1.39
N ILE A 174 -27.33 -3.50 1.92
CA ILE A 174 -26.20 -4.10 1.21
C ILE A 174 -26.47 -5.58 0.95
N VAL A 175 -26.91 -6.31 1.99
CA VAL A 175 -27.27 -7.72 1.88
C VAL A 175 -28.39 -7.92 0.86
N GLU A 176 -29.38 -7.03 0.83
CA GLU A 176 -30.46 -7.10 -0.15
C GLU A 176 -29.99 -6.88 -1.60
N ILE A 177 -29.15 -5.88 -1.86
CA ILE A 177 -28.59 -5.63 -3.19
C ILE A 177 -27.69 -6.79 -3.62
N VAL A 178 -26.82 -7.27 -2.73
CA VAL A 178 -25.94 -8.42 -3.00
C VAL A 178 -26.77 -9.67 -3.29
N ALA A 179 -27.80 -9.95 -2.49
CA ALA A 179 -28.73 -11.06 -2.74
C ALA A 179 -29.48 -10.89 -4.06
N GLY A 180 -29.88 -9.66 -4.40
CA GLY A 180 -30.52 -9.34 -5.68
C GLY A 180 -29.59 -9.59 -6.87
N ILE A 181 -28.34 -9.14 -6.81
CA ILE A 181 -27.32 -9.38 -7.83
C ILE A 181 -27.08 -10.89 -8.01
N LEU A 182 -26.95 -11.62 -6.90
CA LEU A 182 -26.76 -13.06 -6.92
C LEU A 182 -27.97 -13.79 -7.53
N GLY A 183 -29.18 -13.37 -7.20
CA GLY A 183 -30.40 -13.92 -7.78
C GLY A 183 -30.52 -13.63 -9.28
N LEU A 184 -30.14 -12.44 -9.74
CA LEU A 184 -30.07 -12.13 -11.18
C LEU A 184 -29.08 -13.05 -11.91
N LEU A 185 -27.89 -13.28 -11.33
CA LEU A 185 -26.87 -14.16 -11.90
C LEU A 185 -27.26 -15.65 -11.87
N ASN A 186 -28.05 -16.06 -10.87
CA ASN A 186 -28.58 -17.42 -10.74
C ASN A 186 -29.81 -17.66 -11.63
N GLY A 187 -30.39 -16.60 -12.19
CA GLY A 187 -31.55 -16.67 -13.08
C GLY A 187 -32.90 -16.65 -12.36
N ASP A 188 -32.95 -16.16 -11.12
CA ASP A 188 -34.18 -16.03 -10.31
C ASP A 188 -35.22 -15.14 -11.00
N VAL A 189 -34.78 -14.18 -11.82
CA VAL A 189 -35.64 -13.46 -12.76
C VAL A 189 -35.68 -14.23 -14.08
N SER A 190 -36.67 -15.11 -14.20
CA SER A 190 -36.78 -16.08 -15.30
C SER A 190 -36.83 -15.43 -16.68
N GLU A 191 -37.39 -14.23 -16.78
CA GLU A 191 -37.65 -13.47 -18.01
C GLU A 191 -36.36 -13.10 -18.75
N ILE A 192 -35.26 -12.92 -18.04
CA ILE A 192 -33.97 -12.46 -18.60
C ILE A 192 -32.89 -13.55 -18.56
N SER A 193 -33.19 -14.70 -17.97
CA SER A 193 -32.24 -15.82 -17.85
C SER A 193 -32.42 -16.82 -18.98
N ALA A 194 -31.39 -17.62 -19.26
CA ALA A 194 -31.49 -18.66 -20.29
C ALA A 194 -32.60 -19.70 -20.01
N PHE A 195 -33.11 -19.79 -18.76
CA PHE A 195 -34.21 -20.68 -18.40
C PHE A 195 -35.52 -20.36 -19.13
N CYS A 196 -35.76 -19.11 -19.56
CA CYS A 196 -36.94 -18.80 -20.36
C CYS A 196 -36.94 -19.46 -21.75
N LEU A 197 -35.78 -19.91 -22.24
CA LEU A 197 -35.68 -20.65 -23.52
C LEU A 197 -36.12 -22.12 -23.38
N GLN A 198 -36.13 -22.65 -22.15
CA GLN A 198 -36.47 -24.04 -21.85
C GLN A 198 -37.88 -24.18 -21.28
N SER A 199 -38.44 -23.09 -20.72
CA SER A 199 -39.83 -23.02 -20.30
C SER A 199 -40.69 -22.57 -21.48
N ASN A 200 -41.91 -23.11 -21.62
CA ASN A 200 -42.90 -22.65 -22.61
C ASN A 200 -43.47 -21.24 -22.24
N SER A 201 -42.62 -20.34 -21.75
CA SER A 201 -43.00 -18.97 -21.37
C SER A 201 -43.19 -18.13 -22.63
N THR A 202 -44.28 -17.38 -22.70
CA THR A 202 -44.58 -16.49 -23.83
C THR A 202 -43.70 -15.24 -23.88
N VAL A 203 -42.94 -14.96 -22.80
CA VAL A 203 -42.05 -13.81 -22.67
C VAL A 203 -40.64 -14.30 -22.33
N CYS A 204 -39.69 -14.04 -23.23
CA CYS A 204 -38.28 -14.41 -23.02
C CYS A 204 -37.34 -13.34 -23.58
N TYR A 205 -36.50 -12.80 -22.72
CA TYR A 205 -35.51 -11.76 -22.98
C TYR A 205 -34.08 -12.22 -22.64
N ALA A 206 -33.83 -13.53 -22.71
CA ALA A 206 -32.51 -14.10 -22.51
C ALA A 206 -31.44 -13.37 -23.34
N GLY A 207 -30.34 -12.97 -22.70
CA GLY A 207 -29.22 -12.28 -23.32
C GLY A 207 -29.48 -10.82 -23.73
N LYS A 208 -30.54 -10.19 -23.20
CA LYS A 208 -30.85 -8.78 -23.49
C LYS A 208 -30.63 -7.85 -22.31
N PHE A 209 -30.17 -8.35 -21.16
CA PHE A 209 -29.95 -7.56 -19.95
C PHE A 209 -28.58 -7.83 -19.32
N HIS A 210 -27.81 -6.78 -19.08
CA HIS A 210 -26.50 -6.83 -18.43
C HIS A 210 -26.29 -5.59 -17.55
N ALA A 211 -25.31 -5.67 -16.65
CA ALA A 211 -24.99 -4.56 -15.77
C ALA A 211 -23.48 -4.28 -15.70
N ILE A 212 -23.13 -3.03 -15.45
CA ILE A 212 -21.76 -2.58 -15.20
C ILE A 212 -21.78 -1.84 -13.87
N LEU A 213 -20.96 -2.26 -12.91
CA LEU A 213 -20.87 -1.66 -11.58
C LEU A 213 -19.53 -0.94 -11.46
N ALA A 214 -19.57 0.38 -11.31
CA ALA A 214 -18.37 1.20 -11.09
C ALA A 214 -18.02 1.20 -9.60
N LEU A 215 -16.82 0.74 -9.27
CA LEU A 215 -16.39 0.51 -7.89
C LEU A 215 -15.01 1.11 -7.64
N THR A 216 -14.76 1.49 -6.38
CA THR A 216 -13.39 1.70 -5.88
C THR A 216 -12.77 0.38 -5.41
N PRO A 217 -11.43 0.24 -5.39
CA PRO A 217 -10.77 -0.96 -4.86
C PRO A 217 -11.24 -1.36 -3.45
N PRO A 218 -11.47 -0.43 -2.50
CA PRO A 218 -12.01 -0.81 -1.19
C PRO A 218 -13.45 -1.32 -1.24
N ALA A 219 -14.30 -0.74 -2.09
CA ALA A 219 -15.67 -1.21 -2.29
C ALA A 219 -15.70 -2.59 -2.94
N TYR A 220 -14.83 -2.82 -3.91
CA TYR A 220 -14.60 -4.12 -4.51
C TYR A 220 -14.19 -5.16 -3.45
N SER A 221 -13.18 -4.87 -2.63
CA SER A 221 -12.72 -5.79 -1.59
C SER A 221 -13.83 -6.12 -0.58
N LYS A 222 -14.61 -5.13 -0.15
CA LYS A 222 -15.75 -5.37 0.76
C LYS A 222 -16.87 -6.17 0.09
N LEU A 223 -17.17 -5.92 -1.19
CA LEU A 223 -18.10 -6.73 -1.96
C LEU A 223 -17.64 -8.20 -2.05
N MET A 224 -16.34 -8.43 -2.25
CA MET A 224 -15.76 -9.77 -2.28
C MET A 224 -15.68 -10.43 -0.89
N ALA A 225 -15.61 -9.66 0.19
CA ALA A 225 -15.58 -10.20 1.55
C ALA A 225 -16.90 -10.88 1.96
N PHE A 226 -18.02 -10.58 1.29
CA PHE A 226 -19.27 -11.30 1.51
C PHE A 226 -19.10 -12.75 1.03
N ARG A 227 -19.13 -13.70 1.98
CA ARG A 227 -18.87 -15.13 1.75
C ARG A 227 -19.71 -15.73 0.63
N ASP A 228 -20.99 -15.35 0.56
CA ASP A 228 -21.91 -15.81 -0.48
C ASP A 228 -21.54 -15.22 -1.85
N PHE A 229 -21.17 -13.94 -1.89
CA PHE A 229 -20.76 -13.29 -3.12
C PHE A 229 -19.43 -13.82 -3.65
N SER A 230 -18.39 -13.97 -2.82
CA SER A 230 -17.10 -14.54 -3.28
C SER A 230 -17.22 -15.98 -3.74
N THR A 231 -17.95 -16.83 -3.02
CA THR A 231 -18.16 -18.23 -3.40
C THR A 231 -18.89 -18.32 -4.74
N ILE A 232 -19.91 -17.49 -4.95
CA ILE A 232 -20.69 -17.49 -6.19
C ILE A 232 -19.94 -16.80 -7.33
N ALA A 233 -19.28 -15.66 -7.10
CA ALA A 233 -18.44 -15.00 -8.10
C ALA A 233 -17.28 -15.92 -8.56
N ALA A 234 -16.70 -16.71 -7.65
CA ALA A 234 -15.70 -17.72 -8.00
C ALA A 234 -16.27 -18.86 -8.86
N ARG A 235 -17.52 -19.27 -8.62
CA ARG A 235 -18.24 -20.28 -9.43
C ARG A 235 -18.72 -19.72 -10.77
N LEU A 236 -19.10 -18.44 -10.79
CA LEU A 236 -19.66 -17.71 -11.92
C LEU A 236 -18.62 -16.78 -12.57
N LYS A 237 -17.32 -17.13 -12.51
CA LYS A 237 -16.23 -16.37 -13.14
C LYS A 237 -16.48 -16.02 -14.61
N ARG A 238 -17.35 -16.77 -15.31
CA ARG A 238 -17.80 -16.50 -16.69
C ARG A 238 -18.83 -15.37 -16.82
N ARG A 239 -19.61 -15.09 -15.78
CA ARG A 239 -20.70 -14.09 -15.75
C ARG A 239 -20.34 -12.84 -14.96
N VAL A 240 -19.29 -12.88 -14.14
CA VAL A 240 -18.73 -11.71 -13.46
C VAL A 240 -17.34 -11.44 -14.02
N ARG A 241 -17.18 -10.30 -14.69
CA ARG A 241 -15.90 -9.82 -15.23
C ARG A 241 -15.39 -8.67 -14.38
N THR A 242 -14.08 -8.54 -14.27
CA THR A 242 -13.46 -7.42 -13.56
C THR A 242 -12.47 -6.76 -14.48
N VAL A 243 -12.63 -5.46 -14.70
CA VAL A 243 -11.63 -4.62 -15.39
C VAL A 243 -11.11 -3.61 -14.38
N ARG A 244 -9.79 -3.54 -14.24
CA ARG A 244 -9.12 -2.59 -13.34
C ARG A 244 -8.53 -1.45 -14.16
N VAL A 245 -8.87 -0.22 -13.81
CA VAL A 245 -8.25 0.97 -14.39
C VAL A 245 -7.14 1.42 -13.45
N LYS A 246 -5.90 1.39 -13.95
CA LYS A 246 -4.70 1.73 -13.19
C LYS A 246 -4.50 3.24 -13.09
N HIS A 247 -3.64 3.70 -12.19
CA HIS A 247 -3.13 5.08 -12.23
C HIS A 247 -2.30 5.31 -13.51
N LEU A 248 -2.18 6.57 -13.93
CA LEU A 248 -1.27 6.93 -15.00
C LEU A 248 0.18 6.84 -14.51
N THR A 249 1.06 6.30 -15.35
CA THR A 249 2.52 6.39 -15.15
C THR A 249 2.99 7.86 -15.19
N ARG A 250 4.19 8.17 -14.69
CA ARG A 250 4.75 9.54 -14.79
C ARG A 250 4.83 10.00 -16.25
N ARG A 251 5.24 9.11 -17.15
CA ARG A 251 5.24 9.38 -18.59
C ARG A 251 3.85 9.77 -19.10
N GLU A 252 2.82 8.96 -18.82
CA GLU A 252 1.46 9.24 -19.26
C GLU A 252 0.89 10.50 -18.61
N SER A 253 1.25 10.77 -17.36
CA SER A 253 0.84 11.98 -16.64
C SER A 253 1.39 13.25 -17.29
N ILE A 254 2.65 13.24 -17.74
CA ILE A 254 3.23 14.35 -18.51
C ILE A 254 2.41 14.59 -19.78
N LEU A 255 2.19 13.53 -20.57
CA LEU A 255 1.40 13.60 -21.80
C LEU A 255 -0.03 14.10 -21.56
N PHE A 256 -0.65 13.64 -20.46
CA PHE A 256 -1.99 14.04 -20.05
C PHE A 256 -2.07 15.54 -19.69
N VAL A 257 -1.10 16.07 -18.94
CA VAL A 257 -1.03 17.50 -18.62
C VAL A 257 -0.88 18.33 -19.91
N HIS A 258 -0.06 17.88 -20.85
CA HIS A 258 0.08 18.54 -22.15
C HIS A 258 -1.22 18.56 -22.96
N ALA A 259 -1.96 17.45 -22.97
CA ALA A 259 -3.26 17.37 -23.64
C ALA A 259 -4.27 18.34 -23.01
N ILE A 260 -4.35 18.40 -21.68
CA ILE A 260 -5.20 19.36 -20.95
C ILE A 260 -4.79 20.80 -21.28
N ALA A 261 -3.48 21.10 -21.29
CA ALA A 261 -3.00 22.43 -21.59
C ALA A 261 -3.36 22.83 -23.03
N LYS A 262 -3.21 21.93 -24.01
CA LYS A 262 -3.62 22.17 -25.40
C LYS A 262 -5.13 22.35 -25.53
N TYR A 263 -5.92 21.57 -24.81
CA TYR A 263 -7.38 21.71 -24.75
C TYR A 263 -7.81 23.10 -24.23
N SER A 264 -7.11 23.63 -23.23
CA SER A 264 -7.41 24.91 -22.59
C SER A 264 -6.85 26.15 -23.29
N LEU A 265 -5.61 26.05 -23.78
CA LEU A 265 -4.80 27.18 -24.28
C LEU A 265 -4.55 27.12 -25.80
N GLY A 266 -5.05 26.10 -26.49
CA GLY A 266 -4.80 25.91 -27.93
C GLY A 266 -3.33 25.69 -28.22
N GLU A 267 -2.80 26.38 -29.24
CA GLU A 267 -1.41 26.26 -29.70
C GLU A 267 -0.38 26.74 -28.67
N ASP A 268 -0.75 27.66 -27.76
CA ASP A 268 0.14 28.10 -26.68
C ASP A 268 0.48 26.95 -25.71
N GLY A 269 -0.45 25.99 -25.57
CA GLY A 269 -0.28 24.80 -24.73
C GLY A 269 0.25 25.14 -23.34
N ILE A 270 1.16 24.32 -22.81
CA ILE A 270 1.71 24.57 -21.47
C ILE A 270 2.57 25.83 -21.37
N ARG A 271 3.16 26.26 -22.49
CA ARG A 271 3.99 27.48 -22.55
C ARG A 271 3.16 28.74 -22.40
N GLY A 272 1.84 28.65 -22.57
CA GLY A 272 0.90 29.71 -22.24
C GLY A 272 0.62 29.84 -20.74
N LEU A 273 1.13 28.95 -19.89
CA LEU A 273 0.86 28.92 -18.45
C LEU A 273 2.13 28.93 -17.60
N LEU A 274 3.15 28.18 -17.99
CA LEU A 274 4.39 27.99 -17.21
C LEU A 274 5.56 28.67 -17.91
N LEU A 275 6.42 29.37 -17.13
CA LEU A 275 7.62 30.00 -17.68
C LEU A 275 8.60 28.98 -18.28
N ASP A 276 8.68 27.80 -17.68
CA ASP A 276 9.46 26.66 -18.15
C ASP A 276 8.55 25.42 -18.26
N PRO A 277 8.48 24.73 -19.42
CA PRO A 277 7.70 23.51 -19.56
C PRO A 277 8.05 22.39 -18.56
N ARG A 278 9.28 22.37 -18.01
CA ARG A 278 9.66 21.41 -16.95
C ARG A 278 8.81 21.54 -15.70
N TYR A 279 8.21 22.70 -15.46
CA TYR A 279 7.35 22.92 -14.29
C TYR A 279 6.06 22.08 -14.32
N VAL A 280 5.75 21.40 -15.44
CA VAL A 280 4.76 20.31 -15.50
C VAL A 280 5.05 19.22 -14.47
N ASN A 281 6.32 18.98 -14.14
CA ASN A 281 6.70 17.97 -13.17
C ASN A 281 6.08 18.21 -11.79
N ALA A 282 5.84 19.48 -11.39
CA ALA A 282 5.12 19.80 -10.15
C ALA A 282 3.65 19.35 -10.19
N LEU A 283 2.96 19.56 -11.32
CA LEU A 283 1.58 19.10 -11.53
C LEU A 283 1.52 17.56 -11.48
N VAL A 284 2.43 16.89 -12.18
CA VAL A 284 2.52 15.42 -12.21
C VAL A 284 2.79 14.86 -10.81
N SER A 285 3.74 15.43 -10.07
CA SER A 285 4.05 15.03 -8.70
C SER A 285 2.89 15.28 -7.73
N SER A 286 2.17 16.39 -7.89
CA SER A 286 1.02 16.71 -7.04
C SER A 286 -0.18 15.76 -7.26
N GLY A 287 -0.38 15.29 -8.50
CA GLY A 287 -1.52 14.45 -8.86
C GLY A 287 -1.27 12.95 -8.71
N MET A 288 0.00 12.51 -8.61
CA MET A 288 0.39 11.11 -8.39
C MET A 288 -0.23 10.12 -9.40
N GLY A 289 -0.37 10.53 -10.66
CA GLY A 289 -0.99 9.71 -11.70
C GLY A 289 -2.53 9.65 -11.65
N ASN A 290 -3.17 10.29 -10.67
CA ASN A 290 -4.62 10.41 -10.62
C ASN A 290 -5.11 11.53 -11.55
N MET A 291 -5.88 11.16 -12.58
CA MET A 291 -6.33 12.11 -13.60
C MET A 291 -7.16 13.26 -13.00
N GLY A 292 -8.10 12.97 -12.10
CA GLY A 292 -8.92 13.99 -11.44
C GLY A 292 -8.11 14.98 -10.60
N ALA A 293 -7.09 14.49 -9.89
CA ALA A 293 -6.17 15.33 -9.12
C ALA A 293 -5.29 16.20 -10.03
N ILE A 294 -4.78 15.64 -11.13
CA ILE A 294 -4.02 16.39 -12.14
C ILE A 294 -4.87 17.51 -12.75
N VAL A 295 -6.10 17.20 -13.16
CA VAL A 295 -7.06 18.19 -13.70
C VAL A 295 -7.34 19.29 -12.66
N SER A 296 -7.54 18.91 -11.40
CA SER A 296 -7.79 19.86 -10.30
C SER A 296 -6.60 20.78 -10.07
N ALA A 297 -5.39 20.24 -10.03
CA ALA A 297 -4.15 21.01 -9.88
C ALA A 297 -3.93 21.96 -11.05
N TYR A 298 -4.14 21.49 -12.28
CA TYR A 298 -4.04 22.32 -13.49
C TYR A 298 -5.05 23.48 -13.46
N ARG A 299 -6.33 23.20 -13.19
CA ARG A 299 -7.38 24.24 -13.12
C ARG A 299 -7.05 25.29 -12.06
N TYR A 300 -6.53 24.86 -10.91
CA TYR A 300 -6.17 25.78 -9.84
C TYR A 300 -5.00 26.68 -10.25
N LEU A 301 -3.91 26.12 -10.80
CA LEU A 301 -2.79 26.91 -11.30
C LEU A 301 -3.20 27.86 -12.43
N ALA A 302 -4.05 27.41 -13.35
CA ALA A 302 -4.59 28.23 -14.43
C ALA A 302 -5.39 29.42 -13.88
N GLY A 303 -6.27 29.19 -12.91
CA GLY A 303 -7.02 30.26 -12.23
C GLY A 303 -6.10 31.22 -11.47
N TYR A 304 -5.08 30.70 -10.79
CA TYR A 304 -4.08 31.51 -10.09
C TYR A 304 -3.28 32.41 -11.07
N ALA A 305 -2.86 31.85 -12.21
CA ALA A 305 -2.16 32.57 -13.27
C ALA A 305 -3.02 33.67 -13.92
N ILE A 306 -4.32 33.43 -14.13
CA ILE A 306 -5.27 34.45 -14.60
C ILE A 306 -5.31 35.60 -13.60
N LYS A 307 -5.49 35.30 -12.32
CA LYS A 307 -5.58 36.30 -11.25
C LYS A 307 -4.34 37.19 -11.17
N LEU A 308 -3.14 36.60 -11.30
CA LEU A 308 -1.90 37.38 -11.36
C LEU A 308 -1.78 38.22 -12.65
N GLY A 309 -2.35 37.74 -13.75
CA GLY A 309 -2.35 38.42 -15.04
C GLY A 309 -3.38 39.55 -15.19
N GLU A 310 -4.40 39.65 -14.33
CA GLU A 310 -5.47 40.65 -14.43
C GLU A 310 -4.96 42.09 -14.52
N THR A 311 -3.93 42.42 -13.75
CA THR A 311 -3.35 43.77 -13.67
C THR A 311 -2.23 44.00 -14.68
N VAL A 312 -1.56 42.94 -15.13
CA VAL A 312 -0.30 43.04 -15.89
C VAL A 312 -0.47 42.64 -17.37
N CYS A 313 -1.40 41.74 -17.67
CA CYS A 313 -1.48 41.01 -18.93
C CYS A 313 -2.80 41.21 -19.70
N ARG A 314 -3.59 42.25 -19.37
CA ARG A 314 -4.79 42.69 -20.12
C ARG A 314 -5.74 41.53 -20.48
N GLY A 315 -6.00 40.64 -19.52
CA GLY A 315 -6.92 39.50 -19.69
C GLY A 315 -6.27 38.18 -20.12
N LYS A 316 -4.94 38.12 -20.28
CA LYS A 316 -4.17 36.88 -20.44
C LYS A 316 -3.60 36.40 -19.10
N SER A 317 -3.23 35.12 -19.00
CA SER A 317 -2.54 34.59 -17.82
C SER A 317 -1.13 35.20 -17.68
N LYS A 318 -0.63 35.28 -16.44
CA LYS A 318 0.81 35.44 -16.19
C LYS A 318 1.50 34.09 -16.35
N LEU A 319 2.70 34.05 -16.92
CA LEU A 319 3.55 32.86 -16.88
C LEU A 319 4.07 32.66 -15.45
N LEU A 320 3.83 31.47 -14.90
CA LEU A 320 4.17 31.18 -13.50
C LEU A 320 5.65 30.83 -13.32
N GLU A 321 6.26 31.45 -12.31
CA GLU A 321 7.61 31.17 -11.79
C GLU A 321 7.60 30.13 -10.65
N PRO A 322 8.76 29.53 -10.27
CA PRO A 322 8.81 28.46 -9.27
C PRO A 322 8.18 28.82 -7.91
N ASP A 323 8.45 30.00 -7.38
CA ASP A 323 7.91 30.48 -6.11
C ASP A 323 6.39 30.67 -6.17
N GLU A 324 5.87 31.15 -7.29
CA GLU A 324 4.43 31.31 -7.55
C GLU A 324 3.72 29.96 -7.63
N ILE A 325 4.34 28.96 -8.28
CA ILE A 325 3.81 27.60 -8.36
C ILE A 325 3.77 26.95 -6.97
N ILE A 326 4.85 27.07 -6.19
CA ILE A 326 4.89 26.55 -4.82
C ILE A 326 3.85 27.25 -3.95
N SER A 327 3.73 28.58 -4.05
CA SER A 327 2.73 29.35 -3.32
C SER A 327 1.32 28.85 -3.64
N ALA A 328 0.97 28.74 -4.92
CA ALA A 328 -0.33 28.25 -5.36
C ALA A 328 -0.59 26.82 -4.85
N LEU A 329 0.32 25.88 -5.10
CA LEU A 329 0.16 24.48 -4.71
C LEU A 329 0.16 24.29 -3.18
N SER A 330 0.85 25.13 -2.41
CA SER A 330 0.82 25.06 -0.94
C SER A 330 -0.56 25.33 -0.33
N THR A 331 -1.40 26.08 -1.03
CA THR A 331 -2.78 26.40 -0.62
C THR A 331 -3.82 25.46 -1.21
N LEU A 332 -3.45 24.68 -2.22
CA LEU A 332 -4.33 23.74 -2.89
C LEU A 332 -4.48 22.45 -2.08
N LYS A 333 -5.73 22.00 -1.91
CA LYS A 333 -6.05 20.64 -1.48
C LYS A 333 -6.62 19.83 -2.64
N LEU A 334 -6.13 18.62 -2.82
CA LEU A 334 -6.50 17.68 -3.87
C LEU A 334 -7.27 16.51 -3.27
N SER A 335 -8.30 16.04 -3.97
CA SER A 335 -9.02 14.82 -3.59
C SER A 335 -8.33 13.61 -4.19
N ILE A 336 -7.54 12.87 -3.41
CA ILE A 336 -6.82 11.66 -3.84
C ILE A 336 -7.23 10.51 -2.93
N GLY A 337 -7.68 9.39 -3.52
CA GLY A 337 -8.20 8.24 -2.74
C GLY A 337 -9.39 8.61 -1.83
N GLY A 338 -10.15 9.65 -2.21
CA GLY A 338 -11.28 10.19 -1.43
C GLY A 338 -10.89 11.09 -0.25
N ALA A 339 -9.63 11.44 -0.04
CA ALA A 339 -9.20 12.37 1.00
C ALA A 339 -8.78 13.72 0.40
N GLU A 340 -9.13 14.83 1.07
CA GLU A 340 -8.58 16.15 0.72
C GLU A 340 -7.18 16.32 1.33
N ILE A 341 -6.18 16.41 0.46
CA ILE A 341 -4.77 16.41 0.84
C ILE A 341 -4.08 17.65 0.26
N PRO A 342 -3.31 18.43 1.04
CA PRO A 342 -2.56 19.54 0.49
C PRO A 342 -1.56 19.06 -0.56
N ALA A 343 -1.50 19.74 -1.71
CA ALA A 343 -0.63 19.34 -2.82
C ALA A 343 0.87 19.42 -2.48
N ILE A 344 1.24 20.30 -1.53
CA ILE A 344 2.60 20.42 -0.98
C ILE A 344 2.57 20.34 0.55
N ASN A 345 3.50 19.60 1.13
CA ASN A 345 3.84 19.66 2.55
C ASN A 345 4.67 20.91 2.84
N TYR A 346 3.97 22.01 3.12
CA TYR A 346 4.60 23.31 3.34
C TYR A 346 5.58 23.32 4.52
N GLU A 347 5.32 22.55 5.58
CA GLU A 347 6.21 22.46 6.74
C GLU A 347 7.55 21.83 6.35
N LEU A 348 7.51 20.68 5.67
CA LEU A 348 8.71 19.99 5.19
C LEU A 348 9.47 20.83 4.15
N TYR A 349 8.75 21.47 3.23
CA TYR A 349 9.33 22.40 2.27
C TYR A 349 10.00 23.59 2.96
N SER A 350 9.33 24.22 3.93
CA SER A 350 9.88 25.35 4.68
C SER A 350 11.12 24.94 5.46
N ARG A 351 11.09 23.78 6.12
CA ARG A 351 12.25 23.21 6.82
C ARG A 351 13.42 22.98 5.86
N LEU A 352 13.16 22.42 4.67
CA LEU A 352 14.18 22.20 3.65
C LEU A 352 14.82 23.51 3.20
N ILE A 353 14.02 24.56 2.95
CA ILE A 353 14.50 25.89 2.59
C ILE A 353 15.37 26.47 3.70
N GLU A 354 14.86 26.50 4.94
CA GLU A 354 15.60 27.08 6.07
C GLU A 354 16.92 26.34 6.35
N THR A 355 16.92 25.01 6.29
CA THR A 355 18.16 24.24 6.47
C THR A 355 19.15 24.46 5.32
N SER A 356 18.66 24.57 4.08
CA SER A 356 19.50 24.84 2.92
C SER A 356 20.13 26.24 2.99
N LYS A 357 19.35 27.25 3.41
CA LYS A 357 19.83 28.63 3.64
C LYS A 357 20.86 28.70 4.76
N ALA A 358 20.61 28.01 5.87
CA ALA A 358 21.54 27.95 6.99
C ALA A 358 22.86 27.29 6.57
N ARG A 359 22.81 26.20 5.80
CA ARG A 359 23.99 25.50 5.30
C ARG A 359 24.79 26.35 4.32
N ALA A 360 24.13 27.00 3.36
CA ALA A 360 24.77 27.93 2.44
C ALA A 360 25.49 29.07 3.18
N LYS A 361 24.83 29.64 4.20
CA LYS A 361 25.42 30.68 5.06
C LYS A 361 26.70 30.20 5.75
N LEU A 362 26.71 28.98 6.29
CA LEU A 362 27.88 28.39 6.93
C LEU A 362 29.05 28.18 5.96
N ALA A 363 28.75 27.86 4.71
CA ALA A 363 29.73 27.70 3.63
C ALA A 363 30.18 29.04 3.00
N GLY A 364 29.67 30.18 3.48
CA GLY A 364 29.97 31.50 2.91
C GLY A 364 29.31 31.77 1.56
N ILE A 365 28.26 31.01 1.21
CA ILE A 365 27.48 31.16 -0.01
C ILE A 365 26.21 31.98 0.29
N ASP A 366 25.77 32.81 -0.65
CA ASP A 366 24.53 33.59 -0.51
C ASP A 366 23.32 32.66 -0.26
N PRO A 367 22.64 32.78 0.90
CA PRO A 367 21.45 31.98 1.21
C PRO A 367 20.33 32.12 0.18
N HIS A 368 20.23 33.26 -0.51
CA HIS A 368 19.19 33.46 -1.51
C HIS A 368 19.39 32.61 -2.77
N LEU A 369 20.64 32.30 -3.12
CA LEU A 369 20.95 31.35 -4.21
C LEU A 369 20.52 29.93 -3.85
N ALA A 370 20.73 29.52 -2.59
CA ALA A 370 20.30 28.22 -2.09
C ALA A 370 18.78 28.07 -2.14
N GLU A 371 18.04 29.11 -1.70
CA GLU A 371 16.58 29.16 -1.78
C GLU A 371 16.07 29.00 -3.20
N LYS A 372 16.60 29.78 -4.15
CA LYS A 372 16.20 29.71 -5.57
C LYS A 372 16.51 28.35 -6.21
N LEU A 373 17.68 27.78 -5.91
CA LEU A 373 18.07 26.46 -6.43
C LEU A 373 17.12 25.37 -5.91
N VAL A 374 16.77 25.40 -4.62
CA VAL A 374 15.81 24.45 -4.04
C VAL A 374 14.42 24.62 -4.67
N GLN A 375 13.95 25.87 -4.83
CA GLN A 375 12.66 26.15 -5.49
C GLN A 375 12.60 25.61 -6.91
N GLU A 376 13.62 25.87 -7.72
CA GLU A 376 13.72 25.35 -9.09
C GLU A 376 13.69 23.81 -9.09
N LEU A 377 14.49 23.18 -8.24
CA LEU A 377 14.58 21.72 -8.14
C LEU A 377 13.29 21.06 -7.62
N VAL A 378 12.56 21.72 -6.72
CA VAL A 378 11.26 21.22 -6.22
C VAL A 378 10.21 21.24 -7.32
N VAL A 379 10.13 22.32 -8.11
CA VAL A 379 9.10 22.48 -9.15
C VAL A 379 9.44 21.72 -10.43
N ALA A 380 10.67 21.84 -10.92
CA ALA A 380 11.11 21.18 -12.14
C ALA A 380 11.47 19.71 -11.91
N GLY A 381 11.76 19.31 -10.66
CA GLY A 381 12.31 18.01 -10.29
C GLY A 381 13.81 17.87 -10.60
N TYR A 382 14.26 18.46 -11.70
CA TYR A 382 15.65 18.49 -12.11
C TYR A 382 15.99 19.78 -12.87
N ALA A 383 17.27 20.15 -12.94
CA ALA A 383 17.75 21.31 -13.68
C ALA A 383 19.09 21.01 -14.37
N ILE A 384 19.30 21.54 -15.58
CA ILE A 384 20.58 21.39 -16.31
C ILE A 384 21.61 22.33 -15.68
N ASP A 385 22.82 21.84 -15.42
CA ASP A 385 23.86 22.56 -14.67
C ASP A 385 24.16 23.95 -15.26
N GLU A 386 24.37 24.04 -16.58
CA GLU A 386 24.65 25.31 -17.25
C GLU A 386 23.46 26.26 -17.25
N GLU A 387 22.24 25.73 -17.44
CA GLU A 387 21.02 26.53 -17.48
C GLU A 387 20.69 27.11 -16.11
N VAL A 388 20.83 26.32 -15.04
CA VAL A 388 20.53 26.79 -13.68
C VAL A 388 21.56 27.80 -13.21
N ALA A 389 22.84 27.62 -13.54
CA ALA A 389 23.88 28.62 -13.27
C ALA A 389 23.56 29.95 -13.97
N ALA A 390 23.16 29.91 -15.24
CA ALA A 390 22.74 31.09 -15.99
C ALA A 390 21.47 31.74 -15.42
N LYS A 391 20.44 30.95 -15.04
CA LYS A 391 19.21 31.45 -14.41
C LYS A 391 19.50 32.14 -13.06
N LEU A 392 20.43 31.59 -12.28
CA LEU A 392 20.83 32.12 -10.98
C LEU A 392 21.82 33.30 -11.09
N GLY A 393 22.40 33.54 -12.27
CA GLY A 393 23.37 34.61 -12.49
C GLY A 393 24.73 34.33 -11.84
N VAL A 394 25.13 33.06 -11.71
CA VAL A 394 26.36 32.62 -11.06
C VAL A 394 27.17 31.66 -11.94
N GLU A 395 28.43 31.44 -11.58
CA GLU A 395 29.26 30.44 -12.25
C GLU A 395 28.82 29.01 -11.87
N LYS A 396 29.05 28.05 -12.79
CA LYS A 396 28.78 26.61 -12.54
C LYS A 396 29.39 26.14 -11.21
N ARG A 397 30.62 26.57 -10.91
CA ARG A 397 31.32 26.23 -9.66
C ARG A 397 30.55 26.61 -8.39
N SER A 398 29.82 27.72 -8.40
CA SER A 398 29.00 28.14 -7.25
C SER A 398 27.80 27.21 -7.04
N VAL A 399 27.19 26.73 -8.13
CA VAL A 399 26.13 25.71 -8.07
C VAL A 399 26.68 24.39 -7.57
N GLU A 400 27.87 23.99 -8.02
CA GLU A 400 28.53 22.76 -7.56
C GLU A 400 28.82 22.78 -6.06
N ALA A 401 29.36 23.90 -5.55
CA ALA A 401 29.58 24.09 -4.12
C ALA A 401 28.28 24.02 -3.32
N LEU A 402 27.18 24.61 -3.82
CA LEU A 402 25.86 24.49 -3.18
C LEU A 402 25.37 23.05 -3.12
N VAL A 403 25.52 22.29 -4.22
CA VAL A 403 25.12 20.89 -4.30
C VAL A 403 25.92 20.02 -3.33
N GLU A 404 27.22 20.26 -3.19
CA GLU A 404 28.06 19.58 -2.20
C GLU A 404 27.55 19.84 -0.78
N GLU A 405 27.27 21.09 -0.44
CA GLU A 405 26.74 21.47 0.87
C GLU A 405 25.36 20.87 1.15
N PHE A 406 24.49 20.81 0.13
CA PHE A 406 23.20 20.15 0.20
C PHE A 406 23.32 18.64 0.46
N ASN A 407 24.30 17.98 -0.15
CA ASN A 407 24.53 16.57 0.06
C ASN A 407 25.19 16.26 1.41
N ILE A 408 26.08 17.12 1.92
CA ILE A 408 26.59 17.02 3.29
C ILE A 408 25.43 17.15 4.30
N MET A 409 24.55 18.13 4.08
CA MET A 409 23.35 18.32 4.90
C MET A 409 22.45 17.08 4.85
N ALA A 410 22.30 16.44 3.69
CA ALA A 410 21.50 15.23 3.57
C ALA A 410 22.11 14.07 4.36
N GLU A 411 23.42 13.83 4.18
CA GLU A 411 24.13 12.70 4.75
C GLU A 411 24.22 12.74 6.29
N GLN A 412 24.35 13.95 6.86
CA GLN A 412 24.58 14.17 8.29
C GLN A 412 23.34 14.67 9.04
N GLY A 413 22.24 14.95 8.33
CA GLY A 413 21.09 15.67 8.85
C GLY A 413 19.78 14.90 8.82
N TRP A 414 18.70 15.68 8.97
CA TRP A 414 17.34 15.15 9.11
C TRP A 414 16.83 14.43 7.86
N ILE A 415 17.33 14.78 6.67
CA ILE A 415 16.95 14.13 5.42
C ILE A 415 17.31 12.64 5.46
N ARG A 416 18.50 12.26 5.92
CA ARG A 416 18.86 10.85 6.08
C ARG A 416 18.12 10.19 7.24
N SER A 417 18.05 10.84 8.41
CA SER A 417 17.48 10.21 9.60
C SER A 417 15.96 10.05 9.53
N GLU A 418 15.25 11.01 8.95
CA GLU A 418 13.78 11.02 8.88
C GLU A 418 13.27 10.52 7.52
N LEU A 419 13.90 10.93 6.40
CA LEU A 419 13.45 10.53 5.07
C LEU A 419 14.21 9.34 4.49
N GLY A 420 15.37 8.95 5.03
CA GLY A 420 16.17 7.83 4.53
C GLY A 420 16.95 8.13 3.23
N ALA A 421 16.89 9.36 2.71
CA ALA A 421 17.65 9.75 1.53
C ALA A 421 19.10 10.08 1.91
N ARG A 422 20.07 9.45 1.24
CA ARG A 422 21.51 9.67 1.50
C ARG A 422 22.03 10.97 0.86
N LYS A 423 21.44 11.38 -0.26
CA LYS A 423 21.76 12.61 -0.98
C LYS A 423 20.50 13.44 -1.19
N LEU A 424 20.65 14.76 -1.19
CA LEU A 424 19.57 15.66 -1.58
C LEU A 424 19.54 15.82 -3.10
N VAL A 425 20.71 15.92 -3.74
CA VAL A 425 20.82 16.19 -5.18
C VAL A 425 21.77 15.18 -5.83
N TYR A 426 21.29 14.54 -6.90
CA TYR A 426 22.01 13.55 -7.70
C TYR A 426 22.47 14.15 -9.02
N ARG A 427 23.66 13.75 -9.51
CA ARG A 427 24.11 14.11 -10.86
C ARG A 427 23.65 13.08 -11.89
N VAL A 428 22.95 13.54 -12.91
CA VAL A 428 22.33 12.71 -13.94
C VAL A 428 22.66 13.24 -15.34
N ARG A 429 22.39 12.41 -16.35
CA ARG A 429 22.39 12.77 -17.78
C ARG A 429 21.01 12.54 -18.36
N VAL A 430 20.67 13.21 -19.45
CA VAL A 430 19.32 13.13 -20.02
C VAL A 430 19.30 12.20 -21.23
N ALA A 431 18.43 11.20 -21.23
CA ALA A 431 18.19 10.31 -22.36
C ALA A 431 16.79 10.54 -22.94
N LYS A 432 16.70 10.85 -24.24
CA LYS A 432 15.43 11.15 -24.93
C LYS A 432 14.68 9.89 -25.40
N ASP A 433 15.40 8.77 -25.59
CA ASP A 433 14.83 7.53 -26.13
C ASP A 433 14.19 6.67 -25.02
N ILE A 434 13.04 7.11 -24.52
CA ILE A 434 12.29 6.41 -23.46
C ILE A 434 11.76 5.06 -23.93
N GLU A 435 11.31 4.94 -25.18
CA GLU A 435 10.72 3.70 -25.67
C GLU A 435 11.74 2.56 -25.69
N LYS A 436 12.96 2.85 -26.15
CA LYS A 436 14.06 1.90 -26.05
C LYS A 436 14.36 1.54 -24.60
N ALA A 437 14.37 2.51 -23.69
CA ALA A 437 14.61 2.26 -22.27
C ALA A 437 13.54 1.33 -21.65
N LEU A 438 12.25 1.61 -21.88
CA LEU A 438 11.14 0.79 -21.38
C LEU A 438 11.16 -0.61 -22.01
N TYR A 439 11.48 -0.72 -23.30
CA TYR A 439 11.62 -2.00 -23.99
C TYR A 439 12.72 -2.86 -23.35
N ILE A 440 13.92 -2.29 -23.14
CA ILE A 440 15.03 -3.00 -22.50
C ILE A 440 14.69 -3.35 -21.05
N ALA A 441 14.07 -2.43 -20.31
CA ALA A 441 13.64 -2.69 -18.93
C ALA A 441 12.70 -3.89 -18.85
N ARG A 442 11.74 -4.03 -19.78
CA ARG A 442 10.87 -5.23 -19.87
C ARG A 442 11.65 -6.52 -20.14
N GLN A 443 12.72 -6.46 -20.93
CA GLN A 443 13.54 -7.64 -21.25
C GLN A 443 14.39 -8.11 -20.06
N ILE A 444 14.94 -7.18 -19.27
CA ILE A 444 15.79 -7.50 -18.11
C ILE A 444 15.01 -7.65 -16.81
N ALA A 445 13.72 -7.29 -16.79
CA ALA A 445 12.84 -7.43 -15.62
C ALA A 445 12.92 -8.84 -14.98
N PRO A 446 12.84 -9.97 -15.73
CA PRO A 446 12.91 -11.30 -15.13
C PRO A 446 14.24 -11.62 -14.43
N GLU A 447 15.34 -10.97 -14.81
CA GLU A 447 16.64 -11.11 -14.16
C GLU A 447 16.68 -10.33 -12.84
N ILE A 448 16.13 -9.11 -12.85
CA ILE A 448 15.97 -8.29 -11.64
C ILE A 448 15.03 -8.96 -10.63
N SER A 449 13.97 -9.66 -11.06
CA SER A 449 13.08 -10.39 -10.14
C SER A 449 13.82 -11.42 -9.28
N LYS A 450 14.94 -11.98 -9.77
CA LYS A 450 15.76 -12.95 -9.02
C LYS A 450 16.63 -12.29 -7.95
N VAL A 451 16.90 -11.00 -8.09
CA VAL A 451 17.72 -10.21 -7.16
C VAL A 451 16.84 -9.56 -6.10
N LEU A 452 15.61 -9.20 -6.46
CA LEU A 452 14.66 -8.59 -5.55
C LEU A 452 14.13 -9.59 -4.50
N PRO A 453 13.79 -9.12 -3.29
CA PRO A 453 13.18 -9.97 -2.28
C PRO A 453 11.88 -10.61 -2.80
N HIS A 454 11.60 -11.84 -2.35
CA HIS A 454 10.54 -12.71 -2.90
C HIS A 454 9.05 -12.30 -2.73
N PRO A 455 8.61 -11.19 -2.09
CA PRO A 455 7.18 -10.83 -2.16
C PRO A 455 6.79 -10.01 -3.41
N ALA A 456 7.70 -9.75 -4.35
CA ALA A 456 7.40 -8.97 -5.57
C ALA A 456 6.34 -9.62 -6.49
N HIS A 457 6.03 -10.91 -6.33
CA HIS A 457 5.07 -11.62 -7.17
C HIS A 457 3.63 -11.67 -6.60
N ASP A 458 3.42 -11.37 -5.32
CA ASP A 458 2.11 -11.51 -4.63
C ASP A 458 1.66 -10.22 -3.90
N SER A 459 2.38 -9.11 -4.08
CA SER A 459 2.22 -7.85 -3.32
C SER A 459 1.15 -6.90 -3.85
N GLY A 460 0.29 -7.32 -4.79
CA GLY A 460 -0.69 -6.42 -5.42
C GLY A 460 -0.06 -5.31 -6.28
N LEU A 461 1.25 -5.36 -6.52
CA LEU A 461 1.92 -4.51 -7.49
C LEU A 461 1.57 -5.01 -8.90
N ASP A 462 0.66 -4.31 -9.56
CA ASP A 462 0.21 -4.62 -10.91
C ASP A 462 1.30 -4.39 -12.00
N GLU A 463 2.49 -3.88 -11.63
CA GLU A 463 3.66 -3.66 -12.50
C GLU A 463 4.98 -4.11 -11.86
N HIS A 464 5.91 -4.57 -12.69
CA HIS A 464 7.22 -5.06 -12.25
C HIS A 464 8.04 -3.92 -11.58
N PRO A 465 8.70 -4.14 -10.42
CA PRO A 465 9.42 -3.09 -9.68
C PRO A 465 10.45 -2.30 -10.51
N LEU A 466 11.14 -2.96 -11.45
CA LEU A 466 12.06 -2.29 -12.38
C LEU A 466 11.37 -1.23 -13.25
N LEU A 467 10.15 -1.48 -13.72
CA LEU A 467 9.42 -0.52 -14.54
C LEU A 467 9.05 0.71 -13.72
N GLN A 468 8.69 0.52 -12.45
CA GLN A 468 8.42 1.63 -11.51
C GLN A 468 9.69 2.43 -11.19
N ILE A 469 10.84 1.77 -11.07
CA ILE A 469 12.15 2.42 -10.94
C ILE A 469 12.42 3.31 -12.15
N VAL A 470 12.23 2.78 -13.36
CA VAL A 470 12.46 3.54 -14.60
C VAL A 470 11.47 4.68 -14.73
N ASP A 471 10.19 4.46 -14.45
CA ASP A 471 9.15 5.50 -14.54
C ASP A 471 9.37 6.64 -13.52
N SER A 472 9.87 6.31 -12.32
CA SER A 472 10.26 7.31 -11.30
C SER A 472 11.37 8.25 -11.75
N LEU A 473 12.12 7.88 -12.79
CA LEU A 473 13.20 8.67 -13.38
C LEU A 473 12.77 9.41 -14.65
N ILE A 474 11.51 9.35 -15.05
CA ILE A 474 10.99 10.06 -16.23
C ILE A 474 10.52 11.46 -15.83
N PHE A 475 11.00 12.50 -16.50
CA PHE A 475 10.62 13.90 -16.24
C PHE A 475 10.31 14.63 -17.55
N ALA A 476 9.51 15.70 -17.51
CA ALA A 476 9.35 16.59 -18.65
C ALA A 476 10.60 17.46 -18.82
N ASP A 477 11.08 17.64 -20.06
CA ASP A 477 12.20 18.52 -20.40
C ASP A 477 11.78 19.97 -20.72
N SER A 478 12.74 20.80 -21.15
CA SER A 478 12.48 22.21 -21.50
C SER A 478 11.59 22.37 -22.74
N THR A 479 11.34 21.31 -23.49
CA THR A 479 10.34 21.26 -24.57
C THR A 479 8.98 20.78 -24.07
N GLY A 480 8.93 20.18 -22.89
CA GLY A 480 7.77 19.47 -22.33
C GLY A 480 7.72 17.98 -22.72
N ALA A 481 8.69 17.50 -23.50
CA ALA A 481 8.75 16.10 -23.86
C ALA A 481 9.22 15.27 -22.66
N PRO A 482 8.69 14.05 -22.47
CA PRO A 482 9.21 13.16 -21.44
C PRO A 482 10.65 12.75 -21.80
N VAL A 483 11.54 12.76 -20.82
CA VAL A 483 12.92 12.29 -20.89
C VAL A 483 13.24 11.40 -19.70
N LEU A 484 14.19 10.47 -19.87
CA LEU A 484 14.69 9.62 -18.80
C LEU A 484 15.97 10.22 -18.20
N LEU A 485 16.02 10.34 -16.88
CA LEU A 485 17.21 10.79 -16.16
C LEU A 485 18.09 9.59 -15.81
N VAL A 486 19.28 9.57 -16.38
CA VAL A 486 20.26 8.49 -16.24
C VAL A 486 21.34 8.90 -15.23
N PRO A 487 21.42 8.27 -14.06
CA PRO A 487 22.44 8.59 -13.06
C PRO A 487 23.86 8.35 -13.54
N LYS A 488 24.79 9.14 -13.00
CA LYS A 488 26.22 8.87 -13.08
C LYS A 488 26.67 7.93 -11.95
N GLN A 489 27.72 7.16 -12.19
CA GLN A 489 28.45 6.54 -11.09
C GLN A 489 29.30 7.63 -10.38
N PRO A 490 29.47 7.56 -9.05
CA PRO A 490 29.08 6.47 -8.14
C PRO A 490 27.64 6.52 -7.61
N ASP A 491 26.86 7.53 -7.96
CA ASP A 491 25.56 7.85 -7.35
C ASP A 491 24.43 6.85 -7.62
N LEU A 492 24.60 5.96 -8.59
CA LEU A 492 23.56 5.04 -9.05
C LEU A 492 22.99 4.15 -7.94
N VAL A 493 23.82 3.63 -7.03
CA VAL A 493 23.35 2.72 -5.96
C VAL A 493 22.39 3.44 -5.03
N ASP A 494 22.77 4.63 -4.55
CA ASP A 494 21.93 5.44 -3.67
C ASP A 494 20.66 5.91 -4.39
N LEU A 495 20.75 6.30 -5.67
CA LEU A 495 19.57 6.68 -6.44
C LEU A 495 18.60 5.51 -6.62
N ILE A 496 19.09 4.31 -6.96
CA ILE A 496 18.25 3.10 -7.08
C ILE A 496 17.49 2.84 -5.78
N ARG A 497 18.13 3.01 -4.61
CA ARG A 497 17.45 2.91 -3.32
C ARG A 497 16.40 3.99 -3.14
N ASP A 498 16.68 5.23 -3.55
CA ASP A 498 15.73 6.33 -3.46
C ASP A 498 14.53 6.18 -4.39
N VAL A 499 14.66 5.54 -5.56
CA VAL A 499 13.54 5.35 -6.51
C VAL A 499 12.83 4.02 -6.38
N SER A 500 13.45 3.02 -5.77
CA SER A 500 12.87 1.68 -5.68
C SER A 500 11.57 1.67 -4.88
N PRO A 501 10.51 1.02 -5.39
CA PRO A 501 9.25 0.84 -4.65
C PRO A 501 9.39 -0.14 -3.48
N VAL A 502 10.45 -0.96 -3.49
CA VAL A 502 10.81 -1.90 -2.43
C VAL A 502 12.11 -1.43 -1.80
N GLU A 503 12.27 -1.56 -0.48
CA GLU A 503 13.56 -1.25 0.13
C GLU A 503 14.58 -2.31 -0.24
N LEU A 504 15.75 -1.85 -0.72
CA LEU A 504 16.86 -2.70 -1.10
C LEU A 504 17.97 -2.55 -0.08
N SER A 505 18.54 -3.69 0.34
CA SER A 505 19.83 -3.71 1.01
C SER A 505 20.91 -3.14 0.09
N GLU A 506 22.06 -2.77 0.66
CA GLU A 506 23.18 -2.21 -0.13
C GLU A 506 23.64 -3.19 -1.22
N VAL A 507 23.74 -4.48 -0.89
CA VAL A 507 24.13 -5.54 -1.85
C VAL A 507 23.08 -5.75 -2.94
N GLU A 508 21.79 -5.73 -2.61
CA GLU A 508 20.72 -5.83 -3.60
C GLU A 508 20.70 -4.60 -4.51
N ALA A 509 20.83 -3.41 -3.93
CA ALA A 509 20.90 -2.16 -4.67
C ALA A 509 22.11 -2.12 -5.60
N GLU A 510 23.28 -2.60 -5.15
CA GLU A 510 24.48 -2.75 -5.98
C GLU A 510 24.27 -3.72 -7.14
N ARG A 511 23.62 -4.87 -6.90
CA ARG A 511 23.31 -5.84 -7.96
C ARG A 511 22.34 -5.28 -8.98
N VAL A 512 21.25 -4.66 -8.51
CA VAL A 512 20.27 -3.99 -9.38
C VAL A 512 20.95 -2.86 -10.16
N ALA A 513 21.74 -2.01 -9.49
CA ALA A 513 22.50 -0.93 -10.09
C ALA A 513 23.46 -1.45 -11.17
N THR A 514 24.18 -2.54 -10.93
CA THR A 514 25.10 -3.14 -11.90
C THR A 514 24.36 -3.60 -13.15
N ILE A 515 23.29 -4.38 -12.97
CA ILE A 515 22.48 -4.89 -14.10
C ILE A 515 21.90 -3.73 -14.91
N VAL A 516 21.34 -2.74 -14.22
CA VAL A 516 20.72 -1.57 -14.86
C VAL A 516 21.77 -0.67 -15.53
N ALA A 517 22.94 -0.47 -14.91
CA ALA A 517 24.05 0.29 -15.50
C ALA A 517 24.48 -0.35 -16.82
N ASP A 518 24.75 -1.65 -16.82
CA ASP A 518 25.35 -2.34 -17.95
C ASP A 518 24.35 -2.57 -19.08
N LYS A 519 23.15 -3.04 -18.74
CA LYS A 519 22.17 -3.51 -19.73
C LYS A 519 21.18 -2.44 -20.16
N LEU A 520 20.86 -1.48 -19.30
CA LEU A 520 19.88 -0.43 -19.58
C LEU A 520 20.56 0.92 -19.85
N PHE A 521 21.22 1.50 -18.86
CA PHE A 521 21.75 2.86 -18.96
C PHE A 521 22.97 2.98 -19.87
N GLY A 522 23.80 1.94 -19.97
CA GLY A 522 25.00 1.91 -20.81
C GLY A 522 24.72 1.91 -22.32
N VAL A 523 23.50 1.53 -22.73
CA VAL A 523 23.10 1.44 -24.14
C VAL A 523 22.21 2.59 -24.60
N LEU A 524 21.90 3.53 -23.70
CA LEU A 524 21.15 4.75 -24.00
C LEU A 524 22.11 5.86 -24.43
N LYS A 525 21.69 6.65 -25.41
CA LYS A 525 22.39 7.88 -25.78
C LYS A 525 21.94 8.97 -24.82
N CYS A 526 22.88 9.50 -24.05
CA CYS A 526 22.62 10.57 -23.09
C CYS A 526 23.29 11.87 -23.51
N GLU A 527 22.61 12.99 -23.26
CA GLU A 527 23.04 14.35 -23.53
C GLU A 527 22.92 15.20 -22.26
N GLY A 528 23.79 16.21 -22.13
CA GLY A 528 23.74 17.17 -21.03
C GLY A 528 24.07 16.60 -19.64
N GLU A 529 24.46 17.49 -18.74
CA GLU A 529 24.59 17.21 -17.32
C GLU A 529 23.49 17.94 -16.56
N ALA A 530 22.88 17.25 -15.60
CA ALA A 530 21.80 17.82 -14.81
C ALA A 530 21.87 17.39 -13.35
N LEU A 531 21.21 18.20 -12.52
CA LEU A 531 20.97 18.00 -11.10
C LEU A 531 19.55 17.50 -10.93
N LEU A 532 19.38 16.34 -10.28
CA LEU A 532 18.09 15.75 -9.92
C LEU A 532 17.90 15.89 -8.41
N LEU A 533 16.80 16.50 -7.97
CA LEU A 533 16.39 16.41 -6.57
C LEU A 533 16.04 14.96 -6.24
N SER A 534 16.47 14.46 -5.07
CA SER A 534 16.16 13.10 -4.64
C SER A 534 14.67 12.80 -4.83
N PRO A 535 14.32 11.79 -5.64
CA PRO A 535 12.92 11.43 -5.86
C PRO A 535 12.20 11.05 -4.56
N ARG A 536 12.94 10.55 -3.57
CA ARG A 536 12.43 10.29 -2.23
C ARG A 536 12.05 11.56 -1.49
N VAL A 537 12.87 12.61 -1.58
CA VAL A 537 12.56 13.94 -1.01
C VAL A 537 11.39 14.58 -1.75
N LEU A 538 11.35 14.50 -3.09
CA LEU A 538 10.22 14.98 -3.89
C LEU A 538 8.90 14.33 -3.46
N ARG A 539 8.87 13.01 -3.25
CA ARG A 539 7.67 12.30 -2.76
C ARG A 539 7.27 12.70 -1.34
N ALA A 540 8.21 13.12 -0.50
CA ALA A 540 7.90 13.63 0.83
C ALA A 540 7.33 15.07 0.81
N ILE A 541 7.77 15.89 -0.15
CA ILE A 541 7.28 17.26 -0.35
C ILE A 541 5.89 17.25 -0.98
N TYR A 542 5.69 16.47 -2.03
CA TYR A 542 4.41 16.32 -2.72
C TYR A 542 3.55 15.24 -2.06
N VAL A 543 2.35 15.01 -2.56
CA VAL A 543 1.48 13.96 -2.01
C VAL A 543 2.11 12.58 -2.27
N SER A 544 2.05 11.71 -1.26
CA SER A 544 2.74 10.42 -1.24
C SER A 544 1.74 9.25 -1.40
N PRO A 545 1.97 8.25 -2.29
CA PRO A 545 1.12 7.06 -2.49
C PRO A 545 0.77 6.30 -1.22
N GLU A 546 1.62 6.44 -0.20
CA GLU A 546 1.59 5.71 1.05
C GLU A 546 0.34 5.96 1.89
N LEU A 547 -0.42 7.03 1.59
CA LEU A 547 -1.74 7.27 2.18
C LEU A 547 -2.77 6.20 1.83
N GLN A 548 -2.61 5.53 0.69
CA GLN A 548 -3.46 4.41 0.31
C GLN A 548 -3.20 3.17 1.19
N TYR A 549 -1.98 3.00 1.71
CA TYR A 549 -1.63 1.83 2.54
C TYR A 549 -2.09 1.95 4.00
N LEU A 550 -2.50 3.15 4.44
CA LEU A 550 -3.01 3.42 5.78
C LEU A 550 -4.54 3.37 5.86
N ASP A 551 -5.17 2.68 4.91
CA ASP A 551 -6.61 2.70 4.76
C ASP A 551 -7.37 2.04 5.92
N PHE A 552 -6.67 1.31 6.79
CA PHE A 552 -7.13 0.74 8.05
C PHE A 552 -7.44 1.77 9.14
N ILE A 553 -6.98 3.02 9.03
CA ILE A 553 -7.42 4.11 9.92
C ILE A 553 -8.74 4.66 9.36
N ARG A 554 -9.81 4.73 10.14
CA ARG A 554 -11.15 5.08 9.62
C ARG A 554 -11.22 6.51 9.08
N ASP A 555 -10.76 7.49 9.86
CA ASP A 555 -10.83 8.91 9.48
C ASP A 555 -9.74 9.27 8.44
N ARG A 556 -10.16 9.94 7.36
CA ARG A 556 -9.29 10.23 6.20
C ARG A 556 -8.29 11.35 6.48
N ILE A 557 -8.65 12.34 7.31
CA ILE A 557 -7.76 13.44 7.70
C ILE A 557 -6.73 12.91 8.71
N GLU A 558 -7.17 12.04 9.60
CA GLU A 558 -6.34 11.38 10.59
C GLU A 558 -5.31 10.45 9.96
N ARG A 559 -5.66 9.67 8.91
CA ARG A 559 -4.69 8.90 8.10
C ARG A 559 -3.51 9.75 7.68
N PHE A 560 -3.81 10.93 7.17
CA PHE A 560 -2.83 11.86 6.66
C PHE A 560 -1.93 12.42 7.76
N ASN A 561 -2.55 12.85 8.86
CA ASN A 561 -1.83 13.35 10.01
C ASN A 561 -0.97 12.26 10.65
N ILE A 562 -1.45 11.03 10.71
CA ILE A 562 -0.69 9.86 11.17
C ILE A 562 0.44 9.57 10.20
N ASN A 563 0.22 9.51 8.88
CA ASN A 563 1.28 9.27 7.89
C ASN A 563 2.42 10.29 8.02
N ARG A 564 2.07 11.58 8.08
CA ARG A 564 3.05 12.67 8.25
C ARG A 564 3.82 12.53 9.56
N ARG A 565 3.12 12.28 10.67
CA ARG A 565 3.75 12.08 11.97
C ARG A 565 4.52 10.77 12.04
N THR A 566 4.20 9.77 11.23
CA THR A 566 5.01 8.56 11.07
C THR A 566 6.36 8.90 10.45
N TYR A 567 6.45 9.81 9.48
CA TYR A 567 7.75 10.25 8.95
C TYR A 567 8.55 11.11 9.95
N ILE A 568 7.89 11.94 10.76
CA ILE A 568 8.56 12.94 11.61
C ILE A 568 8.80 12.45 13.05
N HIS A 569 7.88 11.66 13.60
CA HIS A 569 7.82 11.29 15.01
C HIS A 569 7.86 9.78 15.25
N ALA A 570 8.07 8.94 14.22
CA ALA A 570 8.14 7.51 14.47
C ALA A 570 9.30 7.15 15.40
N ARG A 571 8.98 6.36 16.43
CA ARG A 571 9.93 5.81 17.40
C ARG A 571 9.77 4.30 17.48
N SER A 572 10.78 3.65 18.05
CA SER A 572 10.77 2.20 18.28
C SER A 572 9.57 1.74 19.13
N ALA A 573 9.01 2.61 19.97
CA ALA A 573 7.78 2.36 20.73
C ALA A 573 6.57 2.08 19.85
N HIS A 574 6.38 2.89 18.80
CA HIS A 574 5.28 2.70 17.86
C HIS A 574 5.42 1.33 17.17
N LEU A 575 6.64 1.00 16.76
CA LEU A 575 6.91 -0.28 16.13
C LEU A 575 6.63 -1.47 17.08
N ALA A 576 7.08 -1.39 18.33
CA ALA A 576 6.84 -2.44 19.32
C ALA A 576 5.35 -2.69 19.58
N ILE A 577 4.55 -1.62 19.70
CA ILE A 577 3.09 -1.68 19.90
C ILE A 577 2.41 -2.36 18.70
N ALA A 578 2.75 -1.94 17.48
CA ALA A 578 2.17 -2.52 16.27
C ALA A 578 2.53 -4.00 16.09
N LEU A 579 3.75 -4.38 16.45
CA LEU A 579 4.19 -5.78 16.42
C LEU A 579 3.48 -6.64 17.48
N ALA A 580 3.09 -6.06 18.62
CA ALA A 580 2.24 -6.76 19.58
C ALA A 580 0.85 -7.08 18.98
N SER A 581 0.25 -6.15 18.23
CA SER A 581 -0.98 -6.44 17.46
C SER A 581 -0.77 -7.53 16.42
N LEU A 582 0.35 -7.50 15.70
CA LEU A 582 0.67 -8.50 14.69
C LEU A 582 0.84 -9.90 15.30
N ILE A 583 1.53 -10.02 16.44
CA ILE A 583 1.66 -11.27 17.18
C ILE A 583 0.30 -11.75 17.69
N ALA A 584 -0.54 -10.85 18.22
CA ALA A 584 -1.89 -11.17 18.67
C ALA A 584 -2.81 -11.67 17.55
N TYR A 585 -2.56 -11.25 16.30
CA TYR A 585 -3.25 -11.76 15.12
C TYR A 585 -2.86 -13.21 14.80
N GLY A 586 -1.59 -13.58 15.02
CA GLY A 586 -1.08 -14.92 14.72
C GLY A 586 -1.14 -15.93 15.88
N ALA A 587 -1.28 -15.49 17.13
CA ALA A 587 -1.28 -16.33 18.31
C ALA A 587 -2.13 -15.73 19.44
N GLN A 588 -2.62 -16.58 20.34
CA GLN A 588 -3.35 -16.12 21.53
C GLN A 588 -2.37 -15.52 22.55
N VAL A 589 -2.47 -14.22 22.81
CA VAL A 589 -1.66 -13.52 23.82
C VAL A 589 -2.43 -13.47 25.15
N GLU A 590 -1.83 -13.94 26.23
CA GLU A 590 -2.42 -13.97 27.57
C GLU A 590 -2.02 -12.78 28.43
N GLU A 591 -0.78 -12.29 28.26
CA GLU A 591 -0.21 -11.23 29.09
C GLU A 591 0.77 -10.39 28.27
N SER A 592 0.74 -9.07 28.49
CA SER A 592 1.70 -8.12 27.93
C SER A 592 2.18 -7.13 28.97
N ILE A 593 3.50 -7.01 29.12
CA ILE A 593 4.13 -6.05 30.04
C ILE A 593 5.18 -5.25 29.28
N VAL A 594 5.05 -3.94 29.26
CA VAL A 594 6.06 -3.03 28.71
C VAL A 594 7.29 -3.05 29.63
N GLN A 595 8.46 -3.39 29.08
CA GLN A 595 9.72 -3.39 29.82
C GLN A 595 10.55 -2.12 29.51
N GLY A 596 10.37 -1.53 28.34
CA GLY A 596 11.07 -0.32 27.93
C GLY A 596 10.50 0.23 26.62
N GLU A 597 11.06 1.35 26.15
CA GLU A 597 10.52 2.10 25.00
C GLU A 597 10.37 1.25 23.73
N ASN A 598 11.18 0.21 23.53
CA ASN A 598 11.08 -0.66 22.36
C ASN A 598 10.92 -2.15 22.71
N THR A 599 10.57 -2.46 23.96
CA THR A 599 10.62 -3.83 24.49
C THR A 599 9.33 -4.19 25.22
N ILE A 600 8.71 -5.30 24.80
CA ILE A 600 7.47 -5.83 25.39
C ILE A 600 7.65 -7.31 25.75
N ARG A 601 7.33 -7.67 27.00
CA ARG A 601 7.23 -9.06 27.44
C ARG A 601 5.86 -9.59 27.10
N LEU A 602 5.81 -10.74 26.42
CA LEU A 602 4.57 -11.40 26.03
C LEU A 602 4.52 -12.81 26.59
N ARG A 603 3.33 -13.27 27.00
CA ARG A 603 3.01 -14.69 27.20
C ARG A 603 2.01 -15.12 26.14
N LEU A 604 2.37 -16.09 25.32
CA LEU A 604 1.57 -16.58 24.20
C LEU A 604 1.19 -18.04 24.39
N THR A 605 0.02 -18.43 23.88
CA THR A 605 -0.35 -19.81 23.63
C THR A 605 -0.27 -20.08 22.13
N LEU A 606 0.61 -20.99 21.73
CA LEU A 606 0.79 -21.35 20.32
C LEU A 606 -0.32 -22.30 19.85
N ASP A 607 -0.81 -22.11 18.63
CA ASP A 607 -1.83 -22.99 18.02
C ASP A 607 -1.20 -24.29 17.50
N LEU A 608 -0.76 -25.10 18.44
CA LEU A 608 -0.25 -26.45 18.24
C LEU A 608 -1.14 -27.43 19.02
N PRO A 609 -1.16 -28.74 18.69
CA PRO A 609 -2.05 -29.72 19.32
C PRO A 609 -2.10 -29.69 20.86
N SER A 610 -1.00 -29.34 21.52
CA SER A 610 -0.90 -29.25 22.98
C SER A 610 -1.02 -27.85 23.58
N LYS A 611 -1.18 -26.83 22.73
CA LYS A 611 -1.31 -25.43 23.13
C LYS A 611 -0.23 -24.96 24.12
N PRO A 612 1.06 -25.07 23.76
CA PRO A 612 2.14 -24.74 24.68
C PRO A 612 2.20 -23.23 24.97
N GLN A 613 2.46 -22.88 26.23
CA GLN A 613 2.63 -21.50 26.68
C GLN A 613 4.08 -21.04 26.58
N VAL A 614 4.35 -20.03 25.76
CA VAL A 614 5.69 -19.47 25.52
C VAL A 614 5.77 -18.05 26.09
N ARG A 615 6.86 -17.75 26.80
CA ARG A 615 7.25 -16.38 27.18
C ARG A 615 8.23 -15.81 26.18
N ILE A 616 7.96 -14.62 25.66
CA ILE A 616 8.75 -14.01 24.60
C ILE A 616 9.09 -12.58 24.97
N LEU A 617 10.35 -12.20 24.73
CA LEU A 617 10.75 -10.80 24.75
C LEU A 617 10.71 -10.26 23.32
N LEU A 618 9.77 -9.37 23.03
CA LEU A 618 9.69 -8.67 21.75
C LEU A 618 10.52 -7.40 21.82
N ILE A 619 11.48 -7.25 20.89
CA ILE A 619 12.33 -6.07 20.77
C ILE A 619 12.19 -5.50 19.36
N ALA A 620 11.85 -4.21 19.27
CA ALA A 620 11.71 -3.49 18.01
C ALA A 620 12.92 -2.57 17.76
N SER A 621 13.45 -2.58 16.53
CA SER A 621 14.47 -1.63 16.08
C SER A 621 14.01 -0.90 14.81
N MET A 622 14.21 0.42 14.77
CA MET A 622 13.75 1.30 13.69
C MET A 622 14.64 1.24 12.44
N GLY A 623 15.80 0.60 12.54
CA GLY A 623 16.87 0.62 11.57
C GLY A 623 17.67 -0.68 11.55
N SER A 624 18.86 -0.62 10.96
CA SER A 624 19.79 -1.75 10.89
C SER A 624 20.34 -2.08 12.28
N ILE A 625 20.60 -3.37 12.53
CA ILE A 625 21.15 -3.84 13.81
C ILE A 625 22.67 -3.70 13.77
N THR A 626 23.17 -2.69 14.48
CA THR A 626 24.59 -2.39 14.66
C THR A 626 25.14 -3.03 15.93
N LEU A 627 26.46 -3.05 16.11
CA LEU A 627 27.06 -3.56 17.36
C LEU A 627 26.53 -2.85 18.61
N GLY A 628 26.35 -1.52 18.54
CA GLY A 628 25.78 -0.74 19.64
C GLY A 628 24.31 -1.06 19.92
N GLU A 629 23.52 -1.42 18.90
CA GLU A 629 22.16 -1.94 19.11
C GLU A 629 22.17 -3.32 19.78
N VAL A 630 23.12 -4.19 19.44
CA VAL A 630 23.25 -5.51 20.07
C VAL A 630 23.60 -5.41 21.56
N GLU A 631 24.46 -4.47 21.95
CA GLU A 631 24.75 -4.21 23.37
C GLU A 631 23.51 -3.75 24.15
N ARG A 632 22.64 -2.95 23.54
CA ARG A 632 21.35 -2.56 24.12
C ARG A 632 20.41 -3.75 24.26
N ILE A 633 20.32 -4.59 23.23
CA ILE A 633 19.53 -5.83 23.24
C ILE A 633 20.01 -6.75 24.38
N GLU A 634 21.33 -6.91 24.52
CA GLU A 634 21.93 -7.70 25.60
C GLU A 634 21.51 -7.19 26.99
N SER A 635 21.57 -5.87 27.19
CA SER A 635 21.14 -5.22 28.44
C SER A 635 19.64 -5.46 28.75
N GLN A 636 18.79 -5.43 27.72
CA GLN A 636 17.35 -5.69 27.86
C GLN A 636 17.07 -7.14 28.22
N ILE A 637 17.76 -8.09 27.61
CA ILE A 637 17.69 -9.52 27.96
C ILE A 637 18.21 -9.74 29.39
N ALA A 638 19.32 -9.11 29.75
CA ALA A 638 19.86 -9.19 31.10
C ALA A 638 18.88 -8.68 32.15
N THR A 639 18.20 -7.56 31.89
CA THR A 639 17.19 -6.99 32.80
C THR A 639 16.00 -7.93 32.99
N ALA A 640 15.56 -8.59 31.91
CA ALA A 640 14.53 -9.63 31.98
C ALA A 640 14.95 -10.78 32.90
N VAL A 641 16.12 -11.35 32.64
CA VAL A 641 16.68 -12.49 33.39
C VAL A 641 16.93 -12.12 34.86
N LEU A 642 17.50 -10.95 35.14
CA LEU A 642 17.74 -10.45 36.51
C LEU A 642 16.44 -10.24 37.30
N SER A 643 15.34 -9.90 36.62
CA SER A 643 14.00 -9.83 37.23
C SER A 643 13.36 -11.20 37.48
N LYS A 644 14.12 -12.29 37.36
CA LYS A 644 13.68 -13.70 37.46
C LYS A 644 12.62 -14.07 36.41
N TRP A 645 12.59 -13.36 35.28
CA TRP A 645 11.71 -13.64 34.16
C TRP A 645 12.54 -14.09 32.97
N HIS A 646 12.59 -15.40 32.71
CA HIS A 646 13.41 -15.98 31.64
C HIS A 646 12.59 -16.12 30.35
N PRO A 647 12.88 -15.32 29.30
CA PRO A 647 12.24 -15.50 28.01
C PRO A 647 12.63 -16.87 27.40
N HIS A 648 11.66 -17.58 26.84
CA HIS A 648 11.92 -18.80 26.06
C HIS A 648 12.51 -18.45 24.69
N ALA A 649 12.08 -17.32 24.13
CA ALA A 649 12.62 -16.75 22.91
C ALA A 649 12.64 -15.22 22.98
N VAL A 650 13.53 -14.60 22.22
CA VAL A 650 13.56 -13.15 21.99
C VAL A 650 13.29 -12.94 20.51
N ILE A 651 12.23 -12.21 20.18
CA ILE A 651 11.93 -11.82 18.81
C ILE A 651 12.48 -10.42 18.60
N ILE A 652 13.46 -10.30 17.70
CA ILE A 652 14.06 -9.03 17.33
C ILE A 652 13.52 -8.67 15.94
N VAL A 653 12.66 -7.66 15.88
CA VAL A 653 12.12 -7.16 14.62
C VAL A 653 12.79 -5.85 14.27
N TYR A 654 13.31 -5.74 13.05
CA TYR A 654 14.13 -4.61 12.62
C TYR A 654 13.86 -4.22 11.17
N TYR A 655 14.30 -3.02 10.79
CA TYR A 655 14.14 -2.49 9.44
C TYR A 655 15.52 -2.16 8.83
N GLY A 656 15.97 -2.92 7.84
CA GLY A 656 17.32 -2.82 7.26
C GLY A 656 18.11 -4.13 7.36
N THR A 657 19.43 -4.05 7.61
CA THR A 657 20.33 -5.22 7.68
C THR A 657 20.91 -5.44 9.08
N ILE A 658 21.50 -6.61 9.32
CA ILE A 658 22.31 -6.88 10.53
C ILE A 658 23.78 -6.80 10.13
N GLU A 659 24.59 -6.00 10.82
CA GLU A 659 26.03 -5.93 10.58
C GLU A 659 26.71 -7.27 10.90
N VAL A 660 27.82 -7.58 10.23
CA VAL A 660 28.52 -8.87 10.40
C VAL A 660 28.98 -9.07 11.85
N ASP A 661 29.56 -8.05 12.47
CA ASP A 661 29.99 -8.10 13.88
C ASP A 661 28.81 -8.19 14.85
N ALA A 662 27.71 -7.49 14.54
CA ALA A 662 26.47 -7.57 15.30
C ALA A 662 25.89 -8.99 15.26
N ARG A 663 25.93 -9.66 14.10
CA ARG A 663 25.45 -11.05 13.96
C ARG A 663 26.24 -12.01 14.85
N ARG A 664 27.58 -11.93 14.81
CA ARG A 664 28.45 -12.75 15.66
C ARG A 664 28.14 -12.54 17.14
N LYS A 665 27.89 -11.29 17.55
CA LYS A 665 27.57 -10.98 18.94
C LYS A 665 26.20 -11.50 19.37
N LEU A 666 25.19 -11.45 18.50
CA LEU A 666 23.89 -12.06 18.76
C LEU A 666 24.01 -13.58 18.98
N ASP A 667 24.84 -14.28 18.21
CA ASP A 667 25.08 -15.72 18.39
C ASP A 667 25.77 -16.03 19.74
N GLU A 668 26.63 -15.13 20.25
CA GLU A 668 27.19 -15.21 21.61
C GLU A 668 26.12 -15.00 22.69
N ILE A 669 25.21 -14.04 22.49
CA ILE A 669 24.12 -13.72 23.43
C ILE A 669 23.14 -14.90 23.53
N GLU A 670 22.75 -15.50 22.41
CA GLU A 670 21.90 -16.70 22.37
C GLU A 670 22.46 -17.80 23.27
N LYS A 671 23.78 -18.06 23.17
CA LYS A 671 24.48 -19.04 24.01
C LYS A 671 24.58 -18.61 25.47
N LYS A 672 24.88 -17.33 25.73
CA LYS A 672 25.09 -16.79 27.08
C LYS A 672 23.82 -16.86 27.93
N TYR A 673 22.68 -16.51 27.36
CA TYR A 673 21.39 -16.46 28.07
C TYR A 673 20.51 -17.69 27.84
N PHE A 674 21.01 -18.68 27.10
CA PHE A 674 20.29 -19.91 26.77
C PHE A 674 18.90 -19.65 26.16
N THR A 675 18.73 -18.54 25.44
CA THR A 675 17.43 -18.07 24.92
C THR A 675 17.47 -18.00 23.42
N LYS A 676 16.48 -18.57 22.73
CA LYS A 676 16.46 -18.57 21.26
C LYS A 676 16.27 -17.15 20.72
N LEU A 677 17.17 -16.67 19.87
CA LEU A 677 17.01 -15.37 19.21
C LEU A 677 16.38 -15.57 17.82
N VAL A 678 15.27 -14.86 17.58
CA VAL A 678 14.54 -14.89 16.30
C VAL A 678 14.62 -13.50 15.68
N THR A 679 15.49 -13.35 14.68
CA THR A 679 15.68 -12.08 13.97
C THR A 679 14.76 -12.00 12.75
N ILE A 680 13.95 -10.94 12.66
CA ILE A 680 12.96 -10.75 11.58
C ILE A 680 13.10 -9.37 10.97
N ALA A 681 13.39 -9.32 9.66
CA ALA A 681 13.43 -8.07 8.91
C ALA A 681 12.01 -7.70 8.43
N ILE A 682 11.65 -6.42 8.56
CA ILE A 682 10.46 -5.85 7.91
C ILE A 682 10.78 -5.69 6.41
N PRO A 683 10.02 -6.32 5.50
CA PRO A 683 10.47 -6.53 4.12
C PRO A 683 10.28 -5.32 3.20
N THR A 684 9.40 -4.38 3.55
CA THR A 684 9.08 -3.24 2.69
C THR A 684 8.91 -1.96 3.50
N MET A 685 9.18 -0.82 2.86
CA MET A 685 8.91 0.50 3.43
C MET A 685 7.42 0.69 3.72
N VAL A 686 6.55 0.13 2.86
CA VAL A 686 5.09 0.11 3.07
C VAL A 686 4.72 -0.59 4.37
N ALA A 687 5.20 -1.82 4.59
CA ALA A 687 4.91 -2.58 5.79
C ALA A 687 5.43 -1.86 7.05
N ARG A 688 6.61 -1.24 6.97
CA ARG A 688 7.14 -0.41 8.04
C ARG A 688 6.23 0.78 8.33
N THR A 689 5.83 1.53 7.30
CA THR A 689 4.95 2.69 7.44
C THR A 689 3.59 2.30 8.01
N GLN A 690 3.01 1.18 7.56
CA GLN A 690 1.77 0.61 8.11
C GLN A 690 1.91 0.27 9.58
N LEU A 691 2.97 -0.45 9.96
CA LEU A 691 3.24 -0.81 11.36
C LEU A 691 3.45 0.45 12.22
N LEU A 692 4.26 1.41 11.77
CA LEU A 692 4.53 2.62 12.52
C LEU A 692 3.27 3.49 12.67
N ALA A 693 2.47 3.62 11.62
CA ALA A 693 1.19 4.31 11.65
C ALA A 693 0.20 3.63 12.60
N LEU A 694 0.10 2.30 12.55
CA LEU A 694 -0.74 1.51 13.45
C LEU A 694 -0.33 1.75 14.92
N GLY A 695 0.95 1.61 15.22
CA GLY A 695 1.46 1.77 16.58
C GLY A 695 1.36 3.19 17.11
N LEU A 696 1.65 4.19 16.27
CA LEU A 696 1.49 5.61 16.61
C LEU A 696 0.03 5.91 16.93
N LYS A 697 -0.90 5.44 16.09
CA LYS A 697 -2.34 5.65 16.28
C LYS A 697 -2.86 4.98 17.56
N ILE A 698 -2.44 3.76 17.84
CA ILE A 698 -2.80 3.07 19.09
C ILE A 698 -2.25 3.84 20.29
N LEU A 699 -0.98 4.26 20.25
CA LEU A 699 -0.36 4.98 21.36
C LEU A 699 -1.04 6.31 21.64
N GLU A 700 -1.36 7.09 20.61
CA GLU A 700 -2.05 8.38 20.76
C GLU A 700 -3.45 8.22 21.36
N ALA A 701 -4.17 7.18 20.95
CA ALA A 701 -5.52 6.92 21.47
C ALA A 701 -5.50 6.36 22.90
N SER A 702 -4.44 5.65 23.29
CA SER A 702 -4.28 5.04 24.62
C SER A 702 -3.57 5.94 25.63
N GLY A 703 -2.85 6.98 25.20
CA GLY A 703 -2.12 7.93 26.04
C GLY A 703 -0.85 7.39 26.73
N THR A 704 -0.84 6.13 27.16
CA THR A 704 0.32 5.46 27.79
C THR A 704 0.76 4.24 27.00
N MET A 705 2.03 3.84 27.15
CA MET A 705 2.59 2.70 26.42
C MET A 705 2.01 1.37 26.91
N GLU A 706 1.72 1.26 28.20
CA GLU A 706 1.11 0.09 28.84
C GLU A 706 -0.31 -0.13 28.32
N GLU A 707 -1.12 0.93 28.30
CA GLU A 707 -2.48 0.87 27.76
C GLU A 707 -2.47 0.63 26.24
N ALA A 708 -1.50 1.20 25.51
CA ALA A 708 -1.29 0.95 24.10
C ALA A 708 -0.96 -0.51 23.80
N ALA A 709 -0.05 -1.14 24.55
CA ALA A 709 0.30 -2.55 24.38
C ALA A 709 -0.89 -3.48 24.68
N SER A 710 -1.67 -3.17 25.72
CA SER A 710 -2.89 -3.92 26.06
C SER A 710 -3.97 -3.78 24.96
N ASN A 711 -4.22 -2.56 24.50
CA ASN A 711 -5.18 -2.29 23.43
C ASN A 711 -4.73 -2.92 22.10
N ALA A 712 -3.43 -2.91 21.79
CA ALA A 712 -2.86 -3.53 20.61
C ALA A 712 -3.20 -5.02 20.49
N ILE A 713 -3.24 -5.75 21.62
CA ILE A 713 -3.59 -7.17 21.65
C ILE A 713 -5.08 -7.38 21.49
N ARG A 714 -5.90 -6.59 22.19
CA ARG A 714 -7.37 -6.73 22.19
C ARG A 714 -7.99 -6.36 20.85
N LEU A 715 -7.45 -5.34 20.20
CA LEU A 715 -7.85 -4.79 18.90
C LEU A 715 -8.12 -5.86 17.83
N VAL A 716 -7.33 -6.95 17.81
CA VAL A 716 -7.43 -8.01 16.81
C VAL A 716 -8.78 -8.72 16.84
N GLY A 717 -9.35 -8.93 18.03
CA GLY A 717 -10.59 -9.66 18.24
C GLY A 717 -11.79 -8.81 18.65
N ASP A 718 -11.59 -7.50 18.85
CA ASP A 718 -12.57 -6.58 19.43
C ASP A 718 -12.91 -5.47 18.44
N GLN A 719 -13.96 -5.68 17.64
CA GLN A 719 -14.42 -4.72 16.63
C GLN A 719 -14.80 -3.37 17.26
N GLU A 720 -15.46 -3.39 18.43
CA GLU A 720 -15.91 -2.17 19.10
C GLU A 720 -14.72 -1.33 19.56
N LEU A 721 -13.68 -1.98 20.12
CA LEU A 721 -12.44 -1.31 20.47
C LEU A 721 -11.72 -0.75 19.23
N ALA A 722 -11.62 -1.51 18.15
CA ALA A 722 -11.00 -1.03 16.92
C ALA A 722 -11.70 0.22 16.38
N GLU A 723 -13.03 0.22 16.35
CA GLU A 723 -13.81 1.39 15.92
C GLU A 723 -13.64 2.57 16.89
N LYS A 724 -13.60 2.33 18.21
CA LYS A 724 -13.38 3.36 19.23
C LYS A 724 -12.01 4.03 19.10
N LEU A 725 -10.98 3.27 18.75
CA LEU A 725 -9.62 3.78 18.50
C LEU A 725 -9.49 4.46 17.13
N GLY A 726 -10.56 4.48 16.32
CA GLY A 726 -10.59 5.14 15.03
C GLY A 726 -10.07 4.28 13.88
N PHE A 727 -10.14 2.95 13.98
CA PHE A 727 -9.79 2.02 12.90
C PHE A 727 -11.04 1.53 12.13
N ASP A 728 -10.85 1.17 10.87
CA ASP A 728 -11.76 0.32 10.12
C ASP A 728 -11.37 -1.14 10.38
N TYR A 729 -12.20 -1.87 11.14
CA TYR A 729 -11.88 -3.22 11.62
C TYR A 729 -11.56 -4.20 10.49
N TYR A 730 -12.28 -4.16 9.37
CA TYR A 730 -12.07 -5.08 8.25
C TYR A 730 -10.77 -4.78 7.49
N ARG A 731 -10.46 -3.49 7.30
CA ARG A 731 -9.20 -3.09 6.66
C ARG A 731 -8.01 -3.35 7.56
N LEU A 732 -8.17 -3.14 8.87
CA LEU A 732 -7.16 -3.44 9.86
C LEU A 732 -6.85 -4.94 9.90
N THR A 733 -7.88 -5.79 9.94
CA THR A 733 -7.69 -7.24 9.92
C THR A 733 -7.07 -7.73 8.61
N ASN A 734 -7.44 -7.14 7.46
CA ASN A 734 -6.78 -7.42 6.18
C ASN A 734 -5.31 -6.99 6.19
N THR A 735 -5.02 -5.77 6.66
CA THR A 735 -3.66 -5.23 6.77
C THR A 735 -2.80 -6.12 7.68
N LEU A 736 -3.33 -6.50 8.85
CA LEU A 736 -2.65 -7.43 9.76
C LEU A 736 -2.45 -8.80 9.12
N SER A 737 -3.41 -9.31 8.33
CA SER A 737 -3.26 -10.56 7.57
C SER A 737 -2.13 -10.48 6.54
N GLU A 738 -2.05 -9.39 5.78
CA GLU A 738 -1.00 -9.17 4.79
C GLU A 738 0.37 -9.02 5.45
N LEU A 739 0.46 -8.22 6.51
CA LEU A 739 1.66 -8.08 7.33
C LEU A 739 2.08 -9.42 7.95
N GLN A 740 1.12 -10.23 8.39
CA GLN A 740 1.39 -11.55 8.98
C GLN A 740 1.97 -12.51 7.92
N LYS A 741 1.48 -12.46 6.68
CA LYS A 741 2.07 -13.24 5.58
C LYS A 741 3.48 -12.80 5.23
N GLN A 742 3.74 -11.48 5.27
CA GLN A 742 5.04 -10.90 4.92
C GLN A 742 6.11 -11.13 6.00
N ILE A 743 5.76 -10.88 7.26
CA ILE A 743 6.71 -10.89 8.40
C ILE A 743 6.72 -12.26 9.08
N ALA A 744 5.54 -12.89 9.19
CA ALA A 744 5.32 -14.22 9.77
C ALA A 744 5.96 -14.44 11.15
N PRO A 745 5.79 -13.53 12.14
CA PRO A 745 6.51 -13.58 13.40
C PRO A 745 6.25 -14.84 14.22
N VAL A 746 5.00 -15.31 14.24
CA VAL A 746 4.61 -16.51 14.99
C VAL A 746 5.13 -17.77 14.32
N GLN A 747 5.01 -17.88 12.99
CA GLN A 747 5.54 -19.02 12.24
C GLN A 747 7.06 -19.11 12.38
N ARG A 748 7.79 -17.99 12.24
CA ARG A 748 9.24 -17.96 12.43
C ARG A 748 9.66 -18.34 13.85
N LEU A 749 8.89 -17.91 14.86
CA LEU A 749 9.08 -18.36 16.23
C LEU A 749 8.91 -19.88 16.36
N ILE A 750 7.83 -20.44 15.82
CA ILE A 750 7.57 -21.89 15.85
C ILE A 750 8.72 -22.63 15.18
N SER A 751 9.11 -22.23 13.96
CA SER A 751 10.23 -22.84 13.24
C SER A 751 11.54 -22.72 14.02
N ALA A 752 11.84 -21.58 14.64
CA ALA A 752 13.07 -21.42 15.42
C ALA A 752 13.08 -22.26 16.71
N LEU A 753 11.92 -22.48 17.33
CA LEU A 753 11.76 -23.40 18.46
C LEU A 753 11.81 -24.87 18.01
N GLU A 754 11.42 -25.16 16.77
CA GLU A 754 11.46 -26.49 16.15
C GLU A 754 12.85 -26.88 15.61
N GLU A 755 13.61 -25.94 15.03
CA GLU A 755 14.99 -26.15 14.55
C GLU A 755 15.94 -26.61 15.66
N GLY A 756 15.61 -26.33 16.92
CA GLY A 756 16.35 -26.89 18.06
C GLY A 756 16.20 -28.43 18.19
N ILE A 757 15.20 -29.03 17.56
CA ILE A 757 14.84 -30.45 17.64
C ILE A 757 15.48 -31.25 16.49
N GLU A 758 15.56 -30.67 15.29
CA GLU A 758 16.10 -31.35 14.11
C GLU A 758 17.64 -31.36 14.13
N GLY A 759 18.21 -32.46 14.61
CA GLY A 759 19.66 -32.70 14.63
C GLY A 759 20.19 -33.25 15.95
N VAL A 760 19.38 -33.28 17.01
CA VAL A 760 19.73 -33.91 18.27
C VAL A 760 18.89 -35.16 18.43
N SER A 761 19.45 -36.32 18.05
CA SER A 761 18.98 -37.57 18.65
C SER A 761 19.23 -37.41 20.14
N LEU A 762 18.17 -37.22 20.93
CA LEU A 762 18.21 -37.49 22.36
C LEU A 762 18.33 -39.01 22.49
N VAL A 763 19.52 -39.51 22.19
CA VAL A 763 20.00 -40.83 22.53
C VAL A 763 21.34 -40.52 23.17
N LEU A 764 21.32 -40.26 24.47
CA LEU A 764 22.54 -40.16 25.27
C LEU A 764 23.10 -41.58 25.41
N GLU A 765 23.82 -42.05 24.39
CA GLU A 765 24.61 -43.27 24.49
C GLU A 765 25.85 -42.99 25.34
N ASP A 766 25.71 -42.98 26.67
CA ASP A 766 26.86 -43.12 27.56
C ASP A 766 27.01 -44.62 27.89
N PRO A 767 28.10 -45.29 27.51
CA PRO A 767 28.33 -46.70 27.87
C PRO A 767 28.35 -47.00 29.38
N LYS A 768 28.23 -45.96 30.24
CA LYS A 768 28.06 -46.07 31.70
C LYS A 768 26.61 -45.94 32.17
N LEU A 769 25.70 -45.41 31.34
CA LEU A 769 24.26 -45.38 31.56
C LEU A 769 23.69 -46.58 30.79
N ALA A 770 23.33 -47.66 31.48
CA ALA A 770 22.90 -48.90 30.84
C ALA A 770 21.51 -48.83 30.16
N PHE A 771 21.05 -47.64 29.74
CA PHE A 771 19.78 -47.41 29.05
C PHE A 771 19.81 -46.07 28.30
N ASP A 772 19.21 -46.06 27.10
CA ASP A 772 19.06 -44.88 26.26
C ASP A 772 17.95 -43.97 26.80
N ILE A 773 18.20 -42.66 26.85
CA ILE A 773 17.19 -41.67 27.25
C ILE A 773 16.48 -41.19 25.99
N GLU A 774 15.32 -41.77 25.69
CA GLU A 774 14.56 -41.49 24.46
C GLU A 774 13.45 -40.44 24.67
N LYS A 775 13.09 -40.15 25.94
CA LYS A 775 11.99 -39.20 26.28
C LYS A 775 12.41 -38.12 27.30
N PRO A 776 11.87 -36.89 27.22
CA PRO A 776 12.15 -35.85 28.21
C PRO A 776 11.70 -36.17 29.64
N THR A 777 10.68 -37.02 29.81
CA THR A 777 10.27 -37.54 31.13
C THR A 777 11.30 -38.49 31.74
N GLU A 778 12.10 -39.16 30.90
CA GLU A 778 13.22 -40.02 31.33
C GLU A 778 14.43 -39.17 31.73
N LEU A 779 14.56 -37.94 31.22
CA LEU A 779 15.57 -36.97 31.68
C LEU A 779 15.35 -36.54 33.13
N ALA A 780 14.10 -36.27 33.52
CA ALA A 780 13.76 -36.03 34.93
C ALA A 780 14.05 -37.27 35.80
N GLY A 781 13.86 -38.48 35.25
CA GLY A 781 14.25 -39.76 35.87
C GLY A 781 15.76 -39.97 35.97
N ALA A 782 16.52 -39.59 34.95
CA ALA A 782 17.98 -39.69 34.90
C ALA A 782 18.65 -38.67 35.82
N LEU A 783 18.10 -37.46 35.90
CA LEU A 783 18.50 -36.45 36.90
C LEU A 783 18.15 -36.89 38.33
N ARG A 784 17.00 -37.56 38.56
CA ARG A 784 16.67 -38.25 39.84
C ARG A 784 17.69 -39.34 40.17
N TYR A 785 18.14 -40.12 39.19
CA TYR A 785 19.14 -41.18 39.38
C TYR A 785 20.52 -40.60 39.70
N TYR A 786 20.92 -39.50 39.05
CA TYR A 786 22.21 -38.82 39.27
C TYR A 786 22.35 -38.16 40.64
N LEU A 787 21.23 -37.72 41.23
CA LEU A 787 21.20 -37.07 42.54
C LEU A 787 21.19 -38.05 43.73
N VAL A 788 20.94 -39.34 43.50
CA VAL A 788 20.81 -40.37 44.55
C VAL A 788 22.04 -41.29 44.65
N VAL A 789 22.88 -41.38 43.61
CA VAL A 789 24.04 -42.30 43.58
C VAL A 789 25.34 -41.57 43.96
N PRO A 790 26.11 -42.04 44.97
CA PRO A 790 27.40 -41.46 45.30
C PRO A 790 28.40 -41.67 44.16
N ALA A 791 29.06 -40.57 43.77
CA ALA A 791 29.93 -40.46 42.61
C ALA A 791 31.00 -41.56 42.52
N PRO A 792 31.34 -41.96 41.28
CA PRO A 792 32.77 -42.04 41.00
C PRO A 792 33.24 -41.28 39.76
N LYS A 793 32.38 -40.74 38.88
CA LYS A 793 32.86 -40.33 37.52
C LYS A 793 32.32 -39.03 36.89
N ALA A 794 31.45 -38.25 37.54
CA ALA A 794 31.25 -36.83 37.21
C ALA A 794 30.68 -36.09 38.44
N SER A 795 31.06 -34.84 38.64
CA SER A 795 30.45 -34.04 39.70
C SER A 795 29.01 -33.67 39.33
N PRO A 796 28.08 -33.54 40.30
CA PRO A 796 26.73 -33.03 40.06
C PRO A 796 26.71 -31.72 39.25
N LYS A 797 27.74 -30.88 39.42
CA LYS A 797 27.95 -29.63 38.68
C LYS A 797 28.20 -29.84 37.17
N GLN A 798 28.94 -30.89 36.79
CA GLN A 798 29.19 -31.23 35.38
C GLN A 798 27.98 -31.85 34.70
N ALA A 799 27.22 -32.69 35.43
CA ALA A 799 25.98 -33.27 34.92
C ALA A 799 24.90 -32.19 34.73
N LEU A 800 24.77 -31.27 35.68
CA LEU A 800 23.87 -30.12 35.58
C LEU A 800 24.29 -29.20 34.42
N ALA A 801 25.60 -28.92 34.26
CA ALA A 801 26.12 -28.13 33.14
C ALA A 801 25.82 -28.78 31.78
N THR A 802 26.01 -30.09 31.66
CA THR A 802 25.71 -30.85 30.42
C THR A 802 24.21 -30.87 30.13
N ALA A 803 23.37 -31.04 31.15
CA ALA A 803 21.92 -30.95 31.02
C ALA A 803 21.46 -29.55 30.58
N HIS A 804 22.04 -28.47 31.13
CA HIS A 804 21.80 -27.09 30.68
C HIS A 804 22.31 -26.84 29.24
N GLU A 805 23.47 -27.40 28.89
CA GLU A 805 24.15 -27.13 27.62
C GLU A 805 23.52 -27.86 26.42
N TYR A 806 23.05 -29.09 26.64
CA TYR A 806 22.62 -30.00 25.56
C TYR A 806 21.14 -30.42 25.61
N VAL A 807 20.44 -30.28 26.76
CA VAL A 807 19.08 -30.86 26.91
C VAL A 807 18.00 -29.88 27.38
N MET A 808 18.30 -29.00 28.34
CA MET A 808 17.37 -27.98 28.86
C MET A 808 17.37 -26.69 28.00
N ARG A 809 17.54 -26.86 26.69
CA ARG A 809 17.27 -25.81 25.70
C ARG A 809 15.78 -25.82 25.38
N TYR A 810 15.25 -24.65 25.02
CA TYR A 810 13.82 -24.50 24.73
C TYR A 810 13.41 -25.26 23.48
N HIS A 811 12.81 -26.45 23.65
CA HIS A 811 12.41 -27.34 22.55
C HIS A 811 10.93 -27.69 22.64
N ILE A 812 10.24 -27.68 21.49
CA ILE A 812 8.89 -28.25 21.35
C ILE A 812 9.04 -29.77 21.18
N PHE A 813 8.94 -30.59 22.22
CA PHE A 813 9.12 -32.04 22.04
C PHE A 813 7.85 -32.72 21.49
N ARG A 814 8.00 -33.89 20.84
CA ARG A 814 6.91 -34.79 20.45
C ARG A 814 6.77 -35.92 21.47
N HIS A 815 5.63 -36.02 22.15
CA HIS A 815 5.28 -37.20 22.94
C HIS A 815 4.75 -38.29 22.01
N ALA A 816 5.17 -39.54 22.20
CA ALA A 816 4.73 -40.69 21.43
C ALA A 816 3.19 -40.84 21.52
N GLY A 817 2.48 -40.23 20.58
CA GLY A 817 1.06 -40.43 20.36
C GLY A 817 0.09 -39.25 20.60
N GLU A 818 0.51 -37.97 20.62
CA GLU A 818 -0.28 -36.77 20.17
C GLU A 818 0.06 -35.44 20.90
N GLY A 819 0.81 -35.45 22.01
CA GLY A 819 1.15 -34.22 22.75
C GLY A 819 2.44 -33.53 22.27
N ARG A 820 2.41 -32.20 22.08
CA ARG A 820 3.63 -31.35 21.98
C ARG A 820 3.90 -30.64 23.33
N GLY A 821 5.10 -30.16 23.66
CA GLY A 821 5.31 -29.41 24.93
C GLY A 821 6.64 -28.66 24.96
N ILE A 822 6.83 -27.70 25.87
CA ILE A 822 8.09 -26.94 25.99
C ILE A 822 8.93 -27.50 27.14
N LEU A 823 10.17 -27.84 26.85
CA LEU A 823 11.18 -28.06 27.89
C LEU A 823 11.83 -26.73 28.24
N SER A 824 11.68 -26.30 29.49
CA SER A 824 12.19 -25.03 30.01
C SER A 824 12.83 -25.28 31.37
N PRO A 825 13.90 -24.54 31.75
CA PRO A 825 14.40 -24.53 33.12
C PRO A 825 13.32 -24.15 34.15
N ASP A 826 12.29 -23.43 33.70
CA ASP A 826 11.12 -23.04 34.50
C ASP A 826 9.98 -24.06 34.38
N ILE A 827 10.29 -25.35 34.59
CA ILE A 827 9.25 -26.38 34.79
C ILE A 827 8.27 -25.83 35.84
N ASP A 828 7.00 -25.74 35.45
CA ASP A 828 5.92 -25.04 36.14
C ASP A 828 6.02 -25.25 37.66
N ARG A 829 5.92 -24.19 38.48
CA ARG A 829 6.20 -24.24 39.94
C ARG A 829 5.37 -25.30 40.70
N LYS A 830 4.29 -25.81 40.11
CA LYS A 830 3.53 -26.95 40.64
C LYS A 830 4.32 -28.27 40.62
N GLU A 831 5.30 -28.43 39.73
CA GLU A 831 6.25 -29.55 39.71
C GLU A 831 7.50 -29.27 40.55
N VAL A 832 7.86 -28.00 40.81
CA VAL A 832 8.90 -27.64 41.80
C VAL A 832 8.48 -28.02 43.22
N VAL A 833 7.21 -27.83 43.59
CA VAL A 833 6.65 -28.36 44.85
C VAL A 833 6.72 -29.89 44.89
N THR A 834 6.66 -30.55 43.72
CA THR A 834 6.81 -32.00 43.61
C THR A 834 8.27 -32.39 43.82
N LEU A 835 9.22 -31.69 43.19
CA LEU A 835 10.66 -31.84 43.44
C LEU A 835 11.03 -31.58 44.91
N GLU A 836 10.61 -30.47 45.52
CA GLU A 836 10.84 -30.13 46.93
C GLU A 836 10.17 -31.11 47.90
N ARG A 837 8.95 -31.59 47.60
CA ARG A 837 8.31 -32.67 48.36
C ARG A 837 9.11 -33.97 48.25
N TYR A 838 9.68 -34.27 47.09
CA TYR A 838 10.54 -35.43 46.90
C TYR A 838 11.91 -35.27 47.57
N THR A 839 12.52 -34.07 47.58
CA THR A 839 13.76 -33.82 48.34
C THR A 839 13.53 -33.95 49.84
N ASN A 840 12.37 -33.51 50.35
CA ASN A 840 11.97 -33.69 51.76
C ASN A 840 11.47 -35.11 52.09
N LEU A 841 11.18 -35.95 51.09
CA LEU A 841 10.87 -37.38 51.25
C LEU A 841 12.13 -38.25 51.16
N LEU A 842 13.23 -37.71 50.63
CA LEU A 842 14.51 -38.40 50.42
C LEU A 842 15.60 -37.96 51.41
N ALA A 843 15.45 -36.80 52.06
CA ALA A 843 16.17 -36.42 53.29
C ALA A 843 15.47 -37.00 54.52
#